data_AF-A0A7D7N7D1-F1
#
_entry.id   AF-A0A7D7N7D1-F1
#
_cell.length_a   1.000
_cell.length_b   1.000
_cell.length_c   1.000
_cell.angle_alpha   90.00
_cell.angle_beta   90.00
_cell.angle_gamma   90.00
#
_symmetry.space_group_name_H-M   'P 1'
#
loop_
_entity.id
_entity.type
_entity.pdbx_description
1 polymer ?
#
loop_
_entity_poly.entity_id
_entity_poly.type
_entity_poly.pdbx_seq_one_letter_code
_entity_poly.pdbx_strand_id
1 'polypeptide(L)'
;MLEHLQAHLPADFIAKLVQHARPVLSLTLTRATDDLPLTASRIGGFGYWPANQPYPENENGQPLSLLAQFNLGELPPHPDLPHEGILAFYINPFHWNYGMDEASGYRAVYFADATAPSLSREQQRELFPAHAFPEAGEETLSEEQLAFQARWCEEPVQMLAEWLTRHEQAVTKGGDAKLTRLWQKEKAALPALADIVRTINEAEDGAPADWSAITYALEEVLPQTAEYVATRLTDHPASMYWTLAESEMDEAEIEHSVHVHQVLTRQMLTTGDLRWRQYWQHDPRAVLEVDWQMQQELIDFYGNDKLAALWREALPALRANIDAIVAEAQTARVMSAADLDQVLEGHIDTLMQHMRQTFAEADFARQQEIMAREQQMLAERMERLTTRFAAQGFVAEGEAPASALDAVRNFDQVYELGEDAHPLASVGELLKQFSAFEEAFDLAEEDEEAEVAALLTGYLKENDAFVAAEQDGELAHLWAEERAQLLAEPPQSKAALLVQISSGSRSYLHLAQQGKVNPAAQAIAREINADVMGWDNAPPQWYHPVAGEYAVQATLAEHYPFAEHDEFTAIFGQSFYDWAQGLALSEAAKRHFVEVALQNESHLMGYPYFIQDDPRAGKDDVLLFQLDSQEVDGEYGSVMWGDGGIGRFFIAREDLAARRFDQAWLHWDAY
;
A
#
# COMPACT_ATOMS: atom_id res chain seq x y z
N MET A 1 -25.06 -13.32 -8.76
CA MET A 1 -23.81 -13.95 -8.30
C MET A 1 -23.78 -15.47 -8.49
N LEU A 2 -24.54 -16.28 -7.74
CA LEU A 2 -24.47 -17.76 -7.82
C LEU A 2 -24.71 -18.34 -9.22
N GLU A 3 -25.67 -17.80 -10.00
CA GLU A 3 -25.91 -18.24 -11.39
C GLU A 3 -24.71 -18.04 -12.30
N HIS A 4 -23.90 -16.99 -12.05
CA HIS A 4 -22.69 -16.73 -12.81
C HIS A 4 -21.55 -17.66 -12.37
N LEU A 5 -21.41 -17.88 -11.05
CA LEU A 5 -20.41 -18.81 -10.49
C LEU A 5 -20.66 -20.26 -10.95
N GLN A 6 -21.92 -20.68 -11.10
CA GLN A 6 -22.30 -22.01 -11.61
C GLN A 6 -21.79 -22.29 -13.02
N ALA A 7 -21.54 -21.27 -13.85
CA ALA A 7 -21.00 -21.44 -15.19
C ALA A 7 -19.49 -21.75 -15.19
N HIS A 8 -18.79 -21.46 -14.09
CA HIS A 8 -17.32 -21.48 -14.03
C HIS A 8 -16.75 -22.37 -12.93
N LEU A 9 -17.55 -22.76 -11.93
CA LEU A 9 -17.08 -23.53 -10.77
C LEU A 9 -17.73 -24.93 -10.68
N PRO A 10 -17.03 -25.90 -10.07
CA PRO A 10 -17.60 -27.24 -9.85
C PRO A 10 -18.88 -27.19 -9.00
N ALA A 11 -19.88 -28.01 -9.37
CA ALA A 11 -21.17 -28.04 -8.69
C ALA A 11 -21.05 -28.37 -7.19
N ASP A 12 -20.14 -29.27 -6.82
CA ASP A 12 -19.89 -29.64 -5.41
C ASP A 12 -19.31 -28.46 -4.60
N PHE A 13 -18.50 -27.61 -5.25
CA PHE A 13 -17.95 -26.41 -4.63
C PHE A 13 -19.05 -25.36 -4.41
N ILE A 14 -19.90 -25.12 -5.42
CA ILE A 14 -21.06 -24.23 -5.29
C ILE A 14 -22.01 -24.73 -4.18
N ALA A 15 -22.28 -26.04 -4.13
CA ALA A 15 -23.13 -26.63 -3.11
C ALA A 15 -22.55 -26.38 -1.70
N LYS A 16 -21.22 -26.47 -1.56
CA LYS A 16 -20.52 -26.20 -0.30
C LYS A 16 -20.52 -24.71 0.06
N LEU A 17 -20.35 -23.80 -0.89
CA LEU A 17 -20.53 -22.36 -0.65
C LEU A 17 -21.93 -22.06 -0.13
N VAL A 18 -22.97 -22.54 -0.83
CA VAL A 18 -24.37 -22.33 -0.46
C VAL A 18 -24.68 -22.92 0.91
N GLN A 19 -24.13 -24.10 1.24
CA GLN A 19 -24.29 -24.73 2.54
C GLN A 19 -23.73 -23.86 3.69
N HIS A 20 -22.69 -23.07 3.41
CA HIS A 20 -22.03 -22.21 4.38
C HIS A 20 -22.37 -20.73 4.21
N ALA A 21 -23.41 -20.39 3.44
CA ALA A 21 -23.86 -19.01 3.33
C ALA A 21 -24.26 -18.43 4.70
N ARG A 22 -23.95 -17.16 4.92
CA ARG A 22 -24.31 -16.41 6.13
C ARG A 22 -25.27 -15.29 5.81
N PRO A 23 -26.28 -15.05 6.65
CA PRO A 23 -27.03 -13.82 6.59
C PRO A 23 -26.10 -12.64 6.87
N VAL A 24 -26.34 -11.54 6.16
CA VAL A 24 -25.62 -10.28 6.32
C VAL A 24 -26.60 -9.12 6.18
N LEU A 25 -26.34 -8.01 6.86
CA LEU A 25 -27.05 -6.75 6.62
C LEU A 25 -26.13 -5.83 5.83
N SER A 26 -26.26 -5.85 4.51
CA SER A 26 -25.53 -4.97 3.58
C SER A 26 -26.03 -3.54 3.72
N LEU A 27 -25.11 -2.59 3.85
CA LEU A 27 -25.41 -1.19 4.14
C LEU A 27 -25.26 -0.34 2.88
N THR A 28 -26.26 0.48 2.62
CA THR A 28 -26.20 1.58 1.65
C THR A 28 -26.18 2.89 2.40
N LEU A 29 -25.20 3.74 2.09
CA LEU A 29 -25.05 5.06 2.69
C LEU A 29 -25.64 6.13 1.77
N THR A 30 -26.19 7.17 2.37
CA THR A 30 -26.61 8.39 1.67
C THR A 30 -26.31 9.57 2.57
N ARG A 31 -25.77 10.65 2.03
CA ARG A 31 -25.43 11.83 2.82
C ARG A 31 -26.69 12.41 3.47
N ALA A 32 -26.61 12.66 4.77
CA ALA A 32 -27.74 13.23 5.50
C ALA A 32 -27.88 14.72 5.12
N THR A 33 -29.04 15.10 4.57
CA THR A 33 -29.32 16.49 4.20
C THR A 33 -29.78 17.34 5.39
N ASP A 34 -30.22 16.69 6.47
CA ASP A 34 -30.68 17.28 7.72
C ASP A 34 -30.12 16.47 8.90
N ASP A 35 -30.11 17.06 10.10
CA ASP A 35 -29.75 16.35 11.33
C ASP A 35 -30.65 15.11 11.53
N LEU A 36 -30.05 13.92 11.52
CA LEU A 36 -30.78 12.69 11.81
C LEU A 36 -31.23 12.65 13.28
N PRO A 37 -32.37 12.03 13.63
CA PRO A 37 -32.71 11.79 15.02
C PRO A 37 -31.58 11.05 15.73
N LEU A 38 -31.16 11.45 16.94
CA LEU A 38 -30.01 10.86 17.67
C LEU A 38 -30.09 9.33 17.78
N THR A 39 -31.28 8.76 17.76
CA THR A 39 -31.54 7.32 17.83
C THR A 39 -31.51 6.60 16.48
N ALA A 40 -31.42 7.30 15.35
CA ALA A 40 -31.48 6.72 14.02
C ALA A 40 -30.17 5.99 13.64
N SER A 41 -30.28 5.03 12.72
CA SER A 41 -29.11 4.37 12.13
C SER A 41 -28.30 5.32 11.25
N ARG A 42 -26.96 5.33 11.42
CA ARG A 42 -26.04 6.27 10.75
C ARG A 42 -24.59 5.80 10.71
N ILE A 43 -23.80 6.42 9.85
CA ILE A 43 -22.33 6.42 9.87
C ILE A 43 -21.85 7.87 10.12
N GLY A 44 -20.93 8.05 11.05
CA GLY A 44 -20.44 9.37 11.49
C GLY A 44 -21.46 10.21 12.28
N GLY A 45 -21.12 11.47 12.52
CA GLY A 45 -21.95 12.44 13.24
C GLY A 45 -22.14 12.13 14.74
N PHE A 46 -23.29 12.54 15.30
CA PHE A 46 -23.58 12.46 16.75
C PHE A 46 -24.71 11.49 17.08
N GLY A 47 -24.42 10.43 17.83
CA GLY A 47 -25.37 9.37 18.16
C GLY A 47 -26.15 9.56 19.45
N TYR A 48 -26.89 8.53 19.83
CA TYR A 48 -27.56 8.44 21.11
C TYR A 48 -26.54 8.13 22.20
N TRP A 49 -26.46 8.99 23.21
CA TRP A 49 -25.71 8.72 24.43
C TRP A 49 -26.50 9.16 25.66
N PRO A 50 -26.84 8.27 26.61
CA PRO A 50 -27.63 8.64 27.79
C PRO A 50 -26.96 9.75 28.61
N ALA A 51 -27.68 10.85 28.86
CA ALA A 51 -27.14 12.02 29.58
C ALA A 51 -26.77 11.75 31.05
N ASN A 52 -27.16 10.59 31.59
CA ASN A 52 -26.87 10.17 32.95
C ASN A 52 -25.64 9.26 33.07
N GLN A 53 -24.89 9.05 31.99
CA GLN A 53 -23.69 8.22 31.97
C GLN A 53 -22.49 9.01 31.44
N PRO A 54 -21.26 8.77 31.95
CA PRO A 54 -20.06 9.40 31.41
C PRO A 54 -19.89 9.03 29.93
N TYR A 55 -19.43 9.98 29.12
CA TYR A 55 -19.11 9.76 27.70
C TYR A 55 -17.86 8.86 27.58
N PRO A 56 -17.70 8.03 26.53
CA PRO A 56 -16.55 7.14 26.44
C PRO A 56 -15.28 7.94 26.13
N GLU A 57 -14.21 7.67 26.86
CA GLU A 57 -12.91 8.34 26.75
C GLU A 57 -11.79 7.30 26.57
N ASN A 58 -10.71 7.72 25.88
CA ASN A 58 -9.46 6.96 25.79
C ASN A 58 -8.63 7.09 27.08
N GLU A 59 -7.47 6.44 27.13
CA GLU A 59 -6.54 6.45 28.27
C GLU A 59 -6.01 7.84 28.65
N ASN A 60 -6.05 8.78 27.69
CA ASN A 60 -5.64 10.17 27.89
C ASN A 60 -6.79 11.08 28.36
N GLY A 61 -8.00 10.53 28.56
CA GLY A 61 -9.19 11.30 28.92
C GLY A 61 -9.79 12.10 27.76
N GLN A 62 -9.45 11.76 26.51
CA GLN A 62 -10.04 12.37 25.32
C GLN A 62 -11.28 11.58 24.87
N PRO A 63 -12.36 12.23 24.42
CA PRO A 63 -13.58 11.54 24.04
C PRO A 63 -13.42 10.70 22.78
N LEU A 64 -14.05 9.52 22.73
CA LEU A 64 -14.13 8.71 21.52
C LEU A 64 -15.22 9.25 20.58
N SER A 65 -14.95 9.30 19.27
CA SER A 65 -15.92 9.74 18.26
C SER A 65 -16.79 8.59 17.79
N LEU A 66 -18.04 8.88 17.42
CA LEU A 66 -18.94 7.89 16.85
C LEU A 66 -18.52 7.55 15.42
N LEU A 67 -18.16 6.29 15.19
CA LEU A 67 -17.95 5.75 13.85
C LEU A 67 -19.27 5.38 13.18
N ALA A 68 -20.11 4.62 13.89
CA ALA A 68 -21.35 4.08 13.35
C ALA A 68 -22.36 3.79 14.46
N GLN A 69 -23.65 3.89 14.14
CA GLN A 69 -24.74 3.53 15.03
C GLN A 69 -25.86 2.84 14.25
N PHE A 70 -26.43 1.80 14.83
CA PHE A 70 -27.49 1.00 14.23
C PHE A 70 -28.65 0.85 15.20
N ASN A 71 -29.80 1.42 14.85
CA ASN A 71 -31.06 1.14 15.55
C ASN A 71 -31.60 -0.20 15.03
N LEU A 72 -31.41 -1.26 15.80
CA LEU A 72 -31.73 -2.61 15.37
C LEU A 72 -33.23 -2.84 15.13
N GLY A 73 -34.09 -1.96 15.67
CA GLY A 73 -35.53 -1.96 15.37
C GLY A 73 -35.90 -1.35 14.01
N GLU A 74 -35.00 -0.60 13.37
CA GLU A 74 -35.16 -0.03 12.02
C GLU A 74 -34.65 -0.98 10.93
N LEU A 75 -33.76 -1.91 11.29
CA LEU A 75 -33.11 -2.81 10.34
C LEU A 75 -33.92 -4.09 10.12
N PRO A 76 -33.73 -4.80 8.99
CA PRO A 76 -34.21 -6.17 8.84
C PRO A 76 -33.67 -7.07 9.97
N PRO A 77 -34.50 -7.99 10.52
CA PRO A 77 -34.07 -8.84 11.63
C PRO A 77 -32.96 -9.81 11.18
N HIS A 78 -31.82 -9.77 11.88
CA HIS A 78 -30.72 -10.72 11.71
C HIS A 78 -30.75 -11.77 12.84
N PRO A 79 -30.50 -13.08 12.57
CA PRO A 79 -30.66 -14.13 13.57
C PRO A 79 -29.75 -14.00 14.80
N ASP A 80 -28.54 -13.45 14.60
CA ASP A 80 -27.53 -13.34 15.67
C ASP A 80 -27.53 -11.97 16.38
N LEU A 81 -28.28 -10.99 15.88
CA LEU A 81 -28.35 -9.65 16.48
C LEU A 81 -29.63 -9.50 17.31
N PRO A 82 -29.63 -8.63 18.34
CA PRO A 82 -30.87 -8.24 19.02
C PRO A 82 -31.88 -7.62 18.03
N HIS A 83 -33.18 -7.83 18.31
CA HIS A 83 -34.27 -7.28 17.46
C HIS A 83 -34.58 -5.80 17.71
N GLU A 84 -34.07 -5.24 18.80
CA GLU A 84 -34.35 -3.87 19.24
C GLU A 84 -33.15 -3.31 20.01
N GLY A 85 -33.17 -2.01 20.27
CA GLY A 85 -32.08 -1.27 20.88
C GLY A 85 -31.10 -0.71 19.86
N ILE A 86 -30.08 -0.02 20.36
CA ILE A 86 -29.07 0.68 19.55
C ILE A 86 -27.72 0.02 19.78
N LEU A 87 -27.06 -0.41 18.70
CA LEU A 87 -25.66 -0.84 18.71
C LEU A 87 -24.80 0.27 18.10
N ALA A 88 -23.83 0.79 18.85
CA ALA A 88 -22.98 1.91 18.44
C ALA A 88 -21.50 1.56 18.55
N PHE A 89 -20.69 2.09 17.64
CA PHE A 89 -19.25 1.87 17.54
C PHE A 89 -18.53 3.21 17.61
N TYR A 90 -17.52 3.28 18.47
CA TYR A 90 -16.71 4.46 18.73
C TYR A 90 -15.23 4.14 18.54
N ILE A 91 -14.48 5.12 18.07
CA ILE A 91 -13.03 5.04 17.81
C ILE A 91 -12.31 6.28 18.33
N ASN A 92 -10.99 6.20 18.48
CA ASN A 92 -10.15 7.32 18.90
C ASN A 92 -9.82 8.16 17.66
N PRO A 93 -10.39 9.38 17.53
CA PRO A 93 -10.15 10.22 16.36
C PRO A 93 -8.84 11.03 16.45
N PHE A 94 -8.12 10.95 17.57
CA PHE A 94 -6.92 11.75 17.83
C PHE A 94 -5.62 10.99 17.51
N HIS A 95 -5.74 9.82 16.90
CA HIS A 95 -4.60 8.97 16.58
C HIS A 95 -4.79 8.35 15.18
N TRP A 96 -3.73 8.37 14.38
CA TRP A 96 -3.73 7.85 13.00
C TRP A 96 -4.17 6.38 12.90
N ASN A 97 -3.93 5.61 13.96
CA ASN A 97 -4.29 4.19 14.04
C ASN A 97 -5.73 3.94 14.55
N TYR A 98 -6.56 4.99 14.66
CA TYR A 98 -7.97 4.93 15.08
C TYR A 98 -8.23 4.25 16.44
N GLY A 99 -7.19 4.15 17.29
CA GLY A 99 -7.24 3.48 18.59
C GLY A 99 -7.05 1.96 18.57
N MET A 100 -6.66 1.34 17.44
CA MET A 100 -6.51 -0.13 17.32
C MET A 100 -5.55 -0.74 18.36
N ASP A 101 -4.42 -0.06 18.64
CA ASP A 101 -3.41 -0.54 19.60
C ASP A 101 -3.70 -0.14 21.06
N GLU A 102 -4.77 0.62 21.30
CA GLU A 102 -5.13 1.15 22.61
C GLU A 102 -6.32 0.36 23.17
N ALA A 103 -6.18 -0.22 24.37
CA ALA A 103 -7.27 -0.98 25.01
C ALA A 103 -8.52 -0.12 25.25
N SER A 104 -8.36 1.20 25.31
CA SER A 104 -9.41 2.20 25.45
C SER A 104 -9.67 3.03 24.18
N GLY A 105 -8.98 2.74 23.07
CA GLY A 105 -9.07 3.51 21.84
C GLY A 105 -10.31 3.25 21.00
N TYR A 106 -11.09 2.22 21.31
CA TYR A 106 -12.36 1.94 20.64
C TYR A 106 -13.38 1.34 21.60
N ARG A 107 -14.67 1.46 21.28
CA ARG A 107 -15.77 0.86 22.05
C ARG A 107 -16.92 0.46 21.15
N ALA A 108 -17.45 -0.75 21.34
CA ALA A 108 -18.80 -1.07 20.90
C ALA A 108 -19.75 -1.08 22.11
N VAL A 109 -20.89 -0.42 21.98
CA VAL A 109 -21.86 -0.21 23.07
C VAL A 109 -23.24 -0.59 22.59
N TYR A 110 -23.95 -1.39 23.40
CA TYR A 110 -25.32 -1.76 23.14
C TYR A 110 -26.29 -1.15 24.17
N PHE A 111 -27.15 -0.26 23.69
CA PHE A 111 -28.24 0.33 24.46
C PHE A 111 -29.52 -0.46 24.23
N ALA A 112 -29.81 -1.39 25.13
CA ALA A 112 -31.06 -2.17 25.07
C ALA A 112 -32.32 -1.31 25.19
N ASP A 113 -32.23 -0.16 25.84
CA ASP A 113 -33.30 0.84 25.97
C ASP A 113 -32.77 2.23 25.63
N ALA A 114 -33.27 2.79 24.53
CA ALA A 114 -32.93 4.12 24.03
C ALA A 114 -33.98 5.20 24.38
N THR A 115 -34.82 4.96 25.40
CA THR A 115 -35.87 5.90 25.84
C THR A 115 -35.38 6.96 26.82
N ALA A 116 -34.21 6.77 27.42
CA ALA A 116 -33.64 7.76 28.33
C ALA A 116 -33.24 9.04 27.57
N PRO A 117 -33.26 10.22 28.21
CA PRO A 117 -32.80 11.44 27.55
C PRO A 117 -31.33 11.32 27.11
N SER A 118 -31.08 11.54 25.82
CA SER A 118 -29.75 11.61 25.25
C SER A 118 -29.08 12.95 25.53
N LEU A 119 -27.75 12.98 25.54
CA LEU A 119 -26.99 14.20 25.29
C LEU A 119 -27.42 14.79 23.94
N SER A 120 -27.63 16.11 23.91
CA SER A 120 -27.90 16.83 22.66
C SER A 120 -26.65 16.89 21.77
N ARG A 121 -26.84 17.16 20.46
CA ARG A 121 -25.74 17.37 19.51
C ARG A 121 -24.79 18.46 19.97
N GLU A 122 -25.33 19.58 20.46
CA GLU A 122 -24.54 20.69 21.00
C GLU A 122 -23.66 20.25 22.17
N GLN A 123 -24.21 19.50 23.13
CA GLN A 123 -23.46 18.99 24.27
C GLN A 123 -22.39 17.97 23.87
N GLN A 124 -22.65 17.13 22.87
CA GLN A 124 -21.63 16.21 22.35
C GLN A 124 -20.54 16.98 21.60
N ARG A 125 -20.89 17.98 20.78
CA ARG A 125 -19.93 18.84 20.06
C ARG A 125 -18.97 19.54 21.01
N GLU A 126 -19.46 20.01 22.16
CA GLU A 126 -18.65 20.65 23.21
C GLU A 126 -17.57 19.73 23.83
N LEU A 127 -17.67 18.41 23.66
CA LEU A 127 -16.65 17.46 24.12
C LEU A 127 -15.40 17.47 23.22
N PHE A 128 -15.56 17.81 21.95
CA PHE A 128 -14.53 17.73 20.94
C PHE A 128 -13.94 19.11 20.61
N PRO A 129 -12.70 19.18 20.11
CA PRO A 129 -12.12 20.44 19.68
C PRO A 129 -12.87 21.02 18.47
N ALA A 130 -12.78 22.35 18.29
CA ALA A 130 -13.57 23.07 17.29
C ALA A 130 -13.37 22.59 15.83
N HIS A 131 -12.19 22.06 15.50
CA HIS A 131 -11.88 21.55 14.15
C HIS A 131 -12.42 20.13 13.90
N ALA A 132 -12.94 19.42 14.91
CA ALA A 132 -13.42 18.04 14.76
C ALA A 132 -14.66 17.91 13.88
N PHE A 133 -15.48 18.96 13.86
CA PHE A 133 -16.74 19.01 13.10
C PHE A 133 -16.83 20.37 12.41
N PRO A 134 -16.12 20.58 11.28
CA PRO A 134 -16.26 21.80 10.50
C PRO A 134 -17.74 22.00 10.11
N GLU A 135 -18.24 23.23 10.19
CA GLU A 135 -19.64 23.51 9.89
C GLU A 135 -19.93 23.22 8.40
N ALA A 136 -21.02 22.49 8.13
CA ALA A 136 -21.45 22.18 6.77
C ALA A 136 -21.73 23.48 6.00
N GLY A 137 -20.81 23.86 5.10
CA GLY A 137 -20.89 25.09 4.32
C GLY A 137 -19.61 25.91 4.22
N GLU A 138 -18.53 25.52 4.90
CA GLU A 138 -17.21 26.11 4.67
C GLU A 138 -16.19 25.04 4.27
N GLU A 139 -16.35 24.43 3.09
CA GLU A 139 -15.15 24.32 2.24
C GLU A 139 -14.83 25.74 1.78
N THR A 140 -14.22 26.50 2.68
CA THR A 140 -13.58 27.74 2.28
C THR A 140 -12.39 27.30 1.45
N LEU A 141 -12.56 27.33 0.13
CA LEU A 141 -11.45 27.25 -0.82
C LEU A 141 -10.30 28.10 -0.26
N SER A 142 -9.10 27.52 -0.24
CA SER A 142 -7.92 28.24 0.21
C SER A 142 -7.76 29.54 -0.57
N GLU A 143 -7.00 30.51 -0.05
CA GLU A 143 -6.73 31.75 -0.81
C GLU A 143 -6.14 31.45 -2.20
N GLU A 144 -5.38 30.36 -2.31
CA GLU A 144 -4.79 29.87 -3.54
C GLU A 144 -5.84 29.28 -4.50
N GLN A 145 -6.74 28.43 -4.00
CA GLN A 145 -7.85 27.87 -4.80
C GLN A 145 -8.84 28.96 -5.25
N LEU A 146 -9.10 29.96 -4.40
CA LEU A 146 -9.88 31.14 -4.77
C LEU A 146 -9.19 31.96 -5.86
N ALA A 147 -7.87 32.14 -5.76
CA ALA A 147 -7.07 32.81 -6.79
C ALA A 147 -7.06 31.99 -8.10
N PHE A 148 -6.98 30.67 -8.01
CA PHE A 148 -7.05 29.74 -9.13
C PHE A 148 -8.39 29.84 -9.84
N GLN A 149 -9.51 29.75 -9.11
CA GLN A 149 -10.86 29.91 -9.67
C GLN A 149 -11.08 31.28 -10.28
N ALA A 150 -10.60 32.35 -9.63
CA ALA A 150 -10.67 33.70 -10.17
C ALA A 150 -9.94 33.80 -11.51
N ARG A 151 -8.74 33.23 -11.59
CA ARG A 151 -7.96 33.15 -12.84
C ARG A 151 -8.66 32.30 -13.88
N TRP A 152 -9.23 31.16 -13.50
CA TRP A 152 -9.98 30.29 -14.41
C TRP A 152 -11.21 31.01 -14.99
N CYS A 153 -11.90 31.82 -14.21
CA CYS A 153 -13.03 32.60 -14.70
C CYS A 153 -12.62 33.67 -15.72
N GLU A 154 -11.41 34.22 -15.60
CA GLU A 154 -10.88 35.25 -16.50
C GLU A 154 -10.24 34.66 -17.77
N GLU A 155 -9.47 33.57 -17.63
CA GLU A 155 -8.57 33.04 -18.65
C GLU A 155 -8.62 31.49 -18.80
N PRO A 156 -9.79 30.84 -18.88
CA PRO A 156 -9.89 29.37 -18.78
C PRO A 156 -9.22 28.65 -19.95
N VAL A 157 -9.35 29.20 -21.16
CA VAL A 157 -8.73 28.63 -22.37
C VAL A 157 -7.21 28.71 -22.30
N GLN A 158 -6.66 29.75 -21.67
CA GLN A 158 -5.22 29.89 -21.51
C GLN A 158 -4.69 28.89 -20.48
N MET A 159 -5.36 28.76 -19.34
CA MET A 159 -4.99 27.77 -18.32
C MET A 159 -5.05 26.34 -18.89
N LEU A 160 -6.08 26.00 -19.65
CA LEU A 160 -6.16 24.70 -20.33
C LEU A 160 -5.02 24.49 -21.35
N ALA A 161 -4.60 25.55 -22.07
CA ALA A 161 -3.45 25.47 -22.98
C ALA A 161 -2.11 25.30 -22.23
N GLU A 162 -1.98 25.90 -21.05
CA GLU A 162 -0.84 25.72 -20.15
C GLU A 162 -0.76 24.27 -19.66
N TRP A 163 -1.88 23.71 -19.19
CA TRP A 163 -1.98 22.31 -18.79
C TRP A 163 -1.52 21.36 -19.91
N LEU A 164 -2.04 21.54 -21.13
CA LEU A 164 -1.67 20.75 -22.31
C LEU A 164 -0.19 20.89 -22.69
N THR A 165 0.45 22.00 -22.33
CA THR A 165 1.87 22.25 -22.59
C THR A 165 2.74 21.54 -21.56
N ARG A 166 2.38 21.62 -20.28
CA ARG A 166 3.08 20.93 -19.19
C ARG A 166 3.05 19.42 -19.40
N HIS A 167 1.90 18.87 -19.76
CA HIS A 167 1.75 17.44 -20.03
C HIS A 167 2.47 16.97 -21.31
N GLU A 168 2.56 17.81 -22.35
CA GLU A 168 3.41 17.51 -23.52
C GLU A 168 4.89 17.41 -23.15
N GLN A 169 5.36 18.30 -22.28
CA GLN A 169 6.73 18.27 -21.77
C GLN A 169 6.96 17.03 -20.92
N ALA A 170 6.02 16.70 -20.03
CA ALA A 170 6.07 15.48 -19.21
C ALA A 170 6.18 14.21 -20.05
N VAL A 171 5.31 14.05 -21.06
CA VAL A 171 5.34 12.92 -22.00
C VAL A 171 6.68 12.85 -22.73
N THR A 172 7.21 14.00 -23.15
CA THR A 172 8.50 14.08 -23.85
C THR A 172 9.67 13.68 -22.94
N LYS A 173 9.70 14.19 -21.71
CA LYS A 173 10.75 13.91 -20.71
C LYS A 173 10.69 12.46 -20.21
N GLY A 174 9.48 11.94 -20.02
CA GLY A 174 9.23 10.55 -19.65
C GLY A 174 9.79 9.55 -20.66
N GLY A 175 9.87 9.90 -21.94
CA GLY A 175 10.59 9.12 -22.96
C GLY A 175 9.93 7.79 -23.35
N ASP A 176 8.69 7.52 -22.89
CA ASP A 176 7.97 6.31 -23.28
C ASP A 176 7.36 6.45 -24.68
N ALA A 177 7.74 5.53 -25.57
CA ALA A 177 7.36 5.60 -26.98
C ALA A 177 5.86 5.32 -27.21
N LYS A 178 5.18 4.58 -26.32
CA LYS A 178 3.76 4.26 -26.47
C LYS A 178 2.89 5.38 -25.92
N LEU A 179 3.23 5.94 -24.77
CA LEU A 179 2.63 7.14 -24.19
C LEU A 179 2.73 8.30 -25.18
N THR A 180 3.90 8.52 -25.77
CA THR A 180 4.10 9.56 -26.80
C THR A 180 3.13 9.38 -27.97
N ARG A 181 2.92 8.14 -28.45
CA ARG A 181 1.99 7.86 -29.55
C ARG A 181 0.52 8.06 -29.16
N LEU A 182 0.14 7.64 -27.96
CA LEU A 182 -1.23 7.80 -27.44
C LEU A 182 -1.56 9.29 -27.26
N TRP A 183 -0.68 10.01 -26.57
CA TRP A 183 -0.78 11.45 -26.36
C TRP A 183 -0.92 12.21 -27.68
N GLN A 184 -0.03 11.98 -28.65
CA GLN A 184 -0.10 12.66 -29.96
C GLN A 184 -1.40 12.37 -30.72
N LYS A 185 -1.91 11.13 -30.62
CA LYS A 185 -3.14 10.71 -31.30
C LYS A 185 -4.37 11.36 -30.68
N GLU A 186 -4.49 11.32 -29.36
CA GLU A 186 -5.67 11.83 -28.65
C GLU A 186 -5.66 13.36 -28.58
N LYS A 187 -4.50 13.98 -28.35
CA LYS A 187 -4.33 15.44 -28.43
C LYS A 187 -4.74 16.00 -29.79
N ALA A 188 -4.40 15.31 -30.89
CA ALA A 188 -4.81 15.72 -32.24
C ALA A 188 -6.32 15.57 -32.50
N ALA A 189 -7.02 14.78 -31.68
CA ALA A 189 -8.46 14.55 -31.77
C ALA A 189 -9.27 15.42 -30.79
N LEU A 190 -8.61 16.26 -29.99
CA LEU A 190 -9.30 17.12 -29.01
C LEU A 190 -10.30 18.07 -29.69
N PRO A 191 -11.49 18.27 -29.09
CA PRO A 191 -12.38 19.37 -29.46
C PRO A 191 -11.73 20.74 -29.31
N ALA A 192 -12.41 21.80 -29.76
CA ALA A 192 -11.94 23.15 -29.50
C ALA A 192 -11.83 23.38 -27.98
N LEU A 193 -10.74 24.03 -27.53
CA LEU A 193 -10.49 24.24 -26.10
C LEU A 193 -11.68 24.91 -25.37
N ALA A 194 -12.42 25.77 -26.05
CA ALA A 194 -13.62 26.40 -25.49
C ALA A 194 -14.76 25.40 -25.19
N ASP A 195 -14.90 24.34 -26.00
CA ASP A 195 -15.91 23.29 -25.78
C ASP A 195 -15.52 22.39 -24.59
N ILE A 196 -14.22 22.19 -24.42
CA ILE A 196 -13.65 21.45 -23.28
C ILE A 196 -13.86 22.25 -21.99
N VAL A 197 -13.51 23.54 -21.97
CA VAL A 197 -13.77 24.45 -20.84
C VAL A 197 -15.23 24.43 -20.43
N ARG A 198 -16.17 24.46 -21.38
CA ARG A 198 -17.61 24.37 -21.08
C ARG A 198 -17.96 23.06 -20.36
N THR A 199 -17.36 21.95 -20.79
CA THR A 199 -17.59 20.63 -20.20
C THR A 199 -17.02 20.56 -18.78
N ILE A 200 -15.82 21.10 -18.56
CA ILE A 200 -15.21 21.22 -17.23
C ILE A 200 -16.10 22.06 -16.30
N ASN A 201 -16.54 23.24 -16.75
CA ASN A 201 -17.41 24.10 -15.93
C ASN A 201 -18.78 23.46 -15.64
N GLU A 202 -19.28 22.57 -16.50
CA GLU A 202 -20.51 21.79 -16.26
C GLU A 202 -20.29 20.67 -15.24
N ALA A 203 -19.09 20.09 -15.15
CA ALA A 203 -18.73 19.05 -14.18
C ALA A 203 -18.39 19.64 -12.80
N GLU A 204 -17.71 20.79 -12.76
CA GLU A 204 -17.15 21.43 -11.56
C GLU A 204 -18.05 22.55 -10.98
N ASP A 205 -19.35 22.53 -11.29
CA ASP A 205 -20.33 23.56 -10.85
C ASP A 205 -19.87 25.02 -11.06
N GLY A 206 -19.11 25.26 -12.13
CA GLY A 206 -18.75 26.59 -12.63
C GLY A 206 -17.25 26.85 -12.78
N ALA A 207 -16.40 26.38 -11.86
CA ALA A 207 -14.95 26.57 -11.94
C ALA A 207 -14.17 25.52 -11.12
N PRO A 208 -13.15 24.86 -11.70
CA PRO A 208 -12.27 23.93 -11.00
C PRO A 208 -11.48 24.64 -9.90
N ALA A 209 -11.24 23.93 -8.80
CA ALA A 209 -10.49 24.45 -7.66
C ALA A 209 -8.97 24.47 -7.86
N ASP A 210 -8.43 23.58 -8.71
CA ASP A 210 -7.00 23.42 -8.97
C ASP A 210 -6.71 22.71 -10.31
N TRP A 211 -5.43 22.38 -10.56
CA TRP A 211 -5.00 21.64 -11.75
C TRP A 211 -5.50 20.20 -11.80
N SER A 212 -5.68 19.54 -10.66
CA SER A 212 -6.13 18.14 -10.56
C SER A 212 -7.57 18.00 -11.05
N ALA A 213 -8.45 18.94 -10.69
CA ALA A 213 -9.83 18.98 -11.19
C ALA A 213 -9.89 19.11 -12.72
N ILE A 214 -8.96 19.86 -13.33
CA ILE A 214 -8.82 19.94 -14.79
C ILE A 214 -8.36 18.59 -15.37
N THR A 215 -7.42 17.92 -14.72
CA THR A 215 -6.92 16.62 -15.14
C THR A 215 -8.03 15.58 -15.18
N TYR A 216 -8.79 15.40 -14.09
CA TYR A 216 -9.88 14.43 -14.02
C TYR A 216 -10.91 14.64 -15.14
N ALA A 217 -11.31 15.89 -15.37
CA ALA A 217 -12.25 16.22 -16.44
C ALA A 217 -11.67 15.96 -17.85
N LEU A 218 -10.34 15.96 -18.01
CA LEU A 218 -9.67 15.66 -19.27
C LEU A 218 -9.39 14.18 -19.50
N GLU A 219 -9.40 13.35 -18.46
CA GLU A 219 -9.25 11.88 -18.59
C GLU A 219 -10.37 11.29 -19.46
N GLU A 220 -11.58 11.85 -19.40
CA GLU A 220 -12.69 11.44 -20.28
C GLU A 220 -12.42 11.72 -21.76
N VAL A 221 -11.62 12.75 -22.06
CA VAL A 221 -11.29 13.19 -23.42
C VAL A 221 -9.97 12.57 -23.92
N LEU A 222 -9.12 12.10 -23.00
CA LEU A 222 -7.83 11.42 -23.26
C LEU A 222 -7.77 10.01 -22.63
N PRO A 223 -8.79 9.15 -22.83
CA PRO A 223 -8.96 7.95 -22.02
C PRO A 223 -7.85 6.92 -22.20
N GLN A 224 -7.27 6.79 -23.40
CA GLN A 224 -6.21 5.79 -23.63
C GLN A 224 -4.89 6.27 -23.02
N THR A 225 -4.65 7.58 -23.00
CA THR A 225 -3.47 8.15 -22.37
C THR A 225 -3.56 8.03 -20.85
N ALA A 226 -4.68 8.45 -20.24
CA ALA A 226 -4.91 8.36 -18.81
C ALA A 226 -4.84 6.89 -18.31
N GLU A 227 -5.55 5.97 -18.97
CA GLU A 227 -5.50 4.53 -18.63
C GLU A 227 -4.06 3.98 -18.73
N TYR A 228 -3.30 4.39 -19.75
CA TYR A 228 -1.93 3.90 -19.92
C TYR A 228 -0.97 4.44 -18.85
N VAL A 229 -1.12 5.70 -18.44
CA VAL A 229 -0.37 6.27 -17.31
C VAL A 229 -0.71 5.52 -16.03
N ALA A 230 -2.00 5.41 -15.70
CA ALA A 230 -2.47 4.80 -14.45
C ALA A 230 -2.13 3.31 -14.33
N THR A 231 -2.26 2.53 -15.40
CA THR A 231 -2.20 1.05 -15.33
C THR A 231 -0.91 0.42 -15.82
N ARG A 232 -0.07 1.15 -16.56
CA ARG A 232 1.12 0.59 -17.24
C ARG A 232 2.41 1.32 -16.98
N LEU A 233 2.36 2.51 -16.39
CA LEU A 233 3.54 3.32 -16.10
C LEU A 233 3.77 3.53 -14.61
N THR A 234 3.07 2.80 -13.74
CA THR A 234 3.13 2.94 -12.27
C THR A 234 4.56 2.99 -11.73
N ASP A 235 5.50 2.24 -12.32
CA ASP A 235 6.92 2.22 -11.93
C ASP A 235 7.87 2.89 -12.95
N HIS A 236 7.31 3.53 -13.99
CA HIS A 236 8.06 4.20 -15.04
C HIS A 236 8.17 5.70 -14.75
N PRO A 237 9.33 6.34 -14.97
CA PRO A 237 9.50 7.77 -14.67
C PRO A 237 8.58 8.71 -15.44
N ALA A 238 8.02 8.24 -16.56
CA ALA A 238 6.99 8.98 -17.29
C ALA A 238 5.72 9.22 -16.45
N SER A 239 5.36 8.32 -15.53
CA SER A 239 4.23 8.54 -14.61
C SER A 239 4.53 9.65 -13.61
N MET A 240 5.75 9.70 -13.06
CA MET A 240 6.16 10.79 -12.15
C MET A 240 6.21 12.14 -12.85
N TYR A 241 6.77 12.21 -14.07
CA TYR A 241 6.71 13.45 -14.86
C TYR A 241 5.28 13.87 -15.17
N TRP A 242 4.36 12.92 -15.40
CA TRP A 242 2.95 13.19 -15.63
C TRP A 242 2.29 13.79 -14.39
N THR A 243 2.40 13.14 -13.23
CA THR A 243 1.81 13.63 -11.97
C THR A 243 2.40 14.97 -11.54
N LEU A 244 3.73 15.14 -11.63
CA LEU A 244 4.40 16.38 -11.22
C LEU A 244 4.20 17.53 -12.20
N ALA A 245 3.60 17.30 -13.38
CA ALA A 245 3.28 18.39 -14.31
C ALA A 245 2.21 19.34 -13.75
N GLU A 246 1.49 18.92 -12.72
CA GLU A 246 0.39 19.66 -12.10
C GLU A 246 0.85 20.48 -10.88
N SER A 247 2.08 20.27 -10.39
CA SER A 247 2.62 21.01 -9.27
C SER A 247 3.04 22.43 -9.66
N GLU A 248 3.30 23.27 -8.64
CA GLU A 248 3.91 24.58 -8.83
C GLU A 248 5.44 24.53 -9.01
N MET A 249 6.02 23.32 -9.00
CA MET A 249 7.46 23.10 -9.06
C MET A 249 8.03 23.53 -10.42
N ASP A 250 9.27 24.03 -10.40
CA ASP A 250 9.98 24.35 -11.62
C ASP A 250 10.59 23.09 -12.29
N GLU A 251 11.09 23.27 -13.53
CA GLU A 251 11.62 22.16 -14.32
C GLU A 251 12.81 21.45 -13.63
N ALA A 252 13.64 22.19 -12.89
CA ALA A 252 14.79 21.63 -12.21
C ALA A 252 14.37 20.84 -10.96
N GLU A 253 13.36 21.31 -10.24
CA GLU A 253 12.76 20.63 -9.08
C GLU A 253 12.05 19.34 -9.50
N ILE A 254 11.31 19.35 -10.61
CA ILE A 254 10.68 18.15 -11.18
C ILE A 254 11.75 17.16 -11.65
N GLU A 255 12.78 17.62 -12.36
CA GLU A 255 13.90 16.76 -12.78
C GLU A 255 14.63 16.15 -11.58
N HIS A 256 14.86 16.93 -10.53
CA HIS A 256 15.46 16.46 -9.30
C HIS A 256 14.58 15.41 -8.62
N SER A 257 13.28 15.66 -8.46
CA SER A 257 12.34 14.75 -7.81
C SER A 257 12.19 13.42 -8.56
N VAL A 258 12.13 13.46 -9.89
CA VAL A 258 12.12 12.25 -10.72
C VAL A 258 13.46 11.52 -10.63
N HIS A 259 14.58 12.23 -10.62
CA HIS A 259 15.91 11.62 -10.49
C HIS A 259 16.08 10.93 -9.13
N VAL A 260 15.69 11.62 -8.07
CA VAL A 260 15.64 11.14 -6.69
C VAL A 260 14.77 9.87 -6.67
N HIS A 261 13.48 9.95 -6.99
CA HIS A 261 12.57 8.78 -7.06
C HIS A 261 13.20 7.58 -7.79
N GLN A 262 13.74 7.81 -8.99
CA GLN A 262 14.43 6.77 -9.74
C GLN A 262 15.65 6.17 -9.02
N VAL A 263 16.49 6.99 -8.36
CA VAL A 263 17.68 6.53 -7.60
C VAL A 263 17.30 5.58 -6.46
N LEU A 264 16.04 5.59 -6.05
CA LEU A 264 15.64 4.95 -4.82
C LEU A 264 14.79 3.72 -5.02
N THR A 265 13.92 3.75 -6.03
CA THR A 265 13.44 2.54 -6.68
C THR A 265 14.63 1.67 -7.11
N ARG A 266 15.79 2.29 -7.46
CA ARG A 266 17.06 1.60 -7.78
C ARG A 266 17.86 1.04 -6.58
N GLN A 267 17.59 1.45 -5.33
CA GLN A 267 18.34 1.01 -4.13
C GLN A 267 17.69 -0.16 -3.37
N MET A 268 16.47 -0.59 -3.75
CA MET A 268 15.83 -1.80 -3.22
C MET A 268 16.42 -3.14 -3.70
N LEU A 269 17.42 -3.10 -4.57
CA LEU A 269 17.99 -4.31 -5.15
C LEU A 269 18.92 -5.01 -4.14
N THR A 270 18.72 -6.31 -3.99
CA THR A 270 19.45 -7.14 -3.03
C THR A 270 20.95 -7.14 -3.32
N THR A 271 21.77 -7.55 -2.34
CA THR A 271 23.24 -7.67 -2.47
C THR A 271 23.68 -8.51 -3.68
N GLY A 272 22.81 -9.41 -4.17
CA GLY A 272 23.02 -10.21 -5.37
C GLY A 272 23.04 -9.40 -6.67
N ASP A 273 22.19 -8.38 -6.79
CA ASP A 273 22.02 -7.58 -8.01
C ASP A 273 23.19 -6.60 -8.22
N LEU A 274 23.78 -6.09 -7.15
CA LEU A 274 24.98 -5.24 -7.22
C LEU A 274 26.20 -6.01 -7.73
N ARG A 275 26.42 -7.24 -7.27
CA ARG A 275 27.51 -8.10 -7.77
C ARG A 275 27.25 -8.56 -9.20
N TRP A 276 26.00 -8.91 -9.53
CA TRP A 276 25.60 -9.26 -10.89
C TRP A 276 25.90 -8.12 -11.87
N ARG A 277 25.57 -6.87 -11.51
CA ARG A 277 25.87 -5.69 -12.33
C ARG A 277 27.36 -5.51 -12.58
N GLN A 278 28.21 -5.74 -11.58
CA GLN A 278 29.66 -5.66 -11.76
C GLN A 278 30.16 -6.71 -12.75
N TYR A 279 29.62 -7.93 -12.71
CA TYR A 279 29.91 -8.95 -13.70
C TYR A 279 29.41 -8.56 -15.10
N TRP A 280 28.18 -8.03 -15.19
CA TRP A 280 27.59 -7.55 -16.43
C TRP A 280 28.39 -6.39 -17.06
N GLN A 281 28.82 -5.42 -16.27
CA GLN A 281 29.64 -4.30 -16.74
C GLN A 281 31.06 -4.73 -17.12
N HIS A 282 31.63 -5.70 -16.40
CA HIS A 282 32.97 -6.20 -16.68
C HIS A 282 33.04 -6.99 -17.98
N ASP A 283 32.15 -7.98 -18.15
CA ASP A 283 32.08 -8.79 -19.37
C ASP A 283 30.65 -9.32 -19.60
N PRO A 284 29.79 -8.57 -20.32
CA PRO A 284 28.43 -8.99 -20.63
C PRO A 284 28.37 -10.33 -21.38
N ARG A 285 29.40 -10.63 -22.20
CA ARG A 285 29.44 -11.87 -22.97
C ARG A 285 29.69 -13.07 -22.06
N ALA A 286 30.52 -12.93 -21.04
CA ALA A 286 30.75 -13.99 -20.06
C ALA A 286 29.51 -14.26 -19.19
N VAL A 287 28.71 -13.24 -18.86
CA VAL A 287 27.42 -13.41 -18.18
C VAL A 287 26.46 -14.23 -19.05
N LEU A 288 26.29 -13.83 -20.31
CA LEU A 288 25.41 -14.52 -21.27
C LEU A 288 25.82 -15.98 -21.49
N GLU A 289 27.12 -16.28 -21.54
CA GLU A 289 27.59 -17.67 -21.67
C GLU A 289 27.28 -18.53 -20.43
N VAL A 290 27.28 -17.95 -19.22
CA VAL A 290 26.85 -18.65 -18.00
C VAL A 290 25.35 -18.93 -18.05
N ASP A 291 24.55 -17.95 -18.45
CA ASP A 291 23.09 -18.11 -18.57
C ASP A 291 22.72 -19.12 -19.66
N TRP A 292 23.40 -19.12 -20.81
CA TRP A 292 23.18 -20.13 -21.84
C TRP A 292 23.63 -21.53 -21.42
N GLN A 293 24.69 -21.65 -20.62
CA GLN A 293 25.07 -22.94 -20.04
C GLN A 293 23.99 -23.44 -19.07
N MET A 294 23.43 -22.56 -18.24
CA MET A 294 22.31 -22.89 -17.38
C MET A 294 21.09 -23.30 -18.21
N GLN A 295 20.73 -22.54 -19.25
CA GLN A 295 19.62 -22.89 -20.13
C GLN A 295 19.81 -24.28 -20.78
N GLN A 296 21.03 -24.62 -21.20
CA GLN A 296 21.36 -25.96 -21.70
C GLN A 296 21.12 -27.06 -20.65
N GLU A 297 21.57 -26.86 -19.41
CA GLU A 297 21.35 -27.80 -18.30
C GLU A 297 19.85 -27.99 -18.01
N LEU A 298 19.08 -26.91 -18.09
CA LEU A 298 17.64 -26.96 -17.90
C LEU A 298 16.98 -27.77 -19.03
N ILE A 299 17.32 -27.50 -20.28
CA ILE A 299 16.78 -28.24 -21.43
C ILE A 299 17.13 -29.74 -21.38
N ASP A 300 18.36 -30.07 -20.99
CA ASP A 300 18.77 -31.46 -20.79
C ASP A 300 17.96 -32.11 -19.67
N PHE A 301 17.66 -31.37 -18.59
CA PHE A 301 16.80 -31.84 -17.50
C PHE A 301 15.36 -32.10 -17.94
N TYR A 302 14.80 -31.28 -18.83
CA TYR A 302 13.47 -31.52 -19.41
C TYR A 302 13.42 -32.86 -20.16
N GLY A 303 14.53 -33.32 -20.75
CA GLY A 303 14.62 -34.61 -21.43
C GLY A 303 13.75 -34.71 -22.69
N ASN A 304 13.49 -33.57 -23.33
CA ASN A 304 12.59 -33.46 -24.49
C ASN A 304 13.39 -33.23 -25.79
N ASP A 305 13.29 -34.16 -26.74
CA ASP A 305 14.02 -34.12 -28.01
C ASP A 305 13.74 -32.86 -28.85
N LYS A 306 12.52 -32.32 -28.75
CA LYS A 306 12.12 -31.11 -29.49
C LYS A 306 12.74 -29.86 -28.87
N LEU A 307 12.75 -29.75 -27.53
CA LEU A 307 13.46 -28.67 -26.83
C LEU A 307 14.96 -28.72 -27.11
N ALA A 308 15.56 -29.90 -27.05
CA ALA A 308 16.97 -30.10 -27.38
C ALA A 308 17.30 -29.73 -28.84
N ALA A 309 16.38 -30.00 -29.79
CA ALA A 309 16.54 -29.59 -31.18
C ALA A 309 16.44 -28.08 -31.37
N LEU A 310 15.43 -27.44 -30.78
CA LEU A 310 15.22 -25.98 -30.84
C LEU A 310 16.41 -25.22 -30.25
N TRP A 311 16.94 -25.69 -29.11
CA TRP A 311 18.10 -25.06 -28.50
C TRP A 311 19.39 -25.27 -29.28
N ARG A 312 19.58 -26.44 -29.90
CA ARG A 312 20.72 -26.71 -30.79
C ARG A 312 20.74 -25.77 -32.01
N GLU A 313 19.58 -25.28 -32.44
CA GLU A 313 19.44 -24.27 -33.49
C GLU A 313 19.60 -22.83 -32.94
N ALA A 314 19.01 -22.53 -31.78
CA ALA A 314 19.01 -21.20 -31.19
C ALA A 314 20.39 -20.77 -30.65
N LEU A 315 21.12 -21.65 -29.97
CA LEU A 315 22.38 -21.30 -29.29
C LEU A 315 23.46 -20.75 -30.25
N PRO A 316 23.71 -21.33 -31.44
CA PRO A 316 24.61 -20.73 -32.42
C PRO A 316 24.15 -19.35 -32.92
N ALA A 317 22.84 -19.13 -33.06
CA ALA A 317 22.28 -17.85 -33.51
C ALA A 317 22.42 -16.76 -32.43
N LEU A 318 22.15 -17.10 -31.17
CA LEU A 318 22.38 -16.23 -30.02
C LEU A 318 23.85 -15.81 -29.92
N ARG A 319 24.78 -16.77 -30.05
CA ARG A 319 26.23 -16.50 -30.06
C ARG A 319 26.65 -15.61 -31.22
N ALA A 320 26.08 -15.80 -32.41
CA ALA A 320 26.37 -14.97 -33.57
C ALA A 320 25.87 -13.52 -33.41
N ASN A 321 24.80 -13.31 -32.63
CA ASN A 321 24.15 -12.02 -32.42
C ASN A 321 24.47 -11.39 -31.04
N ILE A 322 25.44 -11.93 -30.31
CA ILE A 322 25.71 -11.54 -28.92
C ILE A 322 25.93 -10.03 -28.75
N ASP A 323 26.57 -9.37 -29.72
CA ASP A 323 26.83 -7.93 -29.67
C ASP A 323 25.55 -7.09 -29.83
N ALA A 324 24.60 -7.57 -30.63
CA ALA A 324 23.30 -6.92 -30.80
C ALA A 324 22.43 -7.11 -29.54
N ILE A 325 22.45 -8.29 -28.94
CA ILE A 325 21.76 -8.59 -27.67
C ILE A 325 22.31 -7.71 -26.55
N VAL A 326 23.63 -7.56 -26.45
CA VAL A 326 24.26 -6.66 -25.47
C VAL A 326 23.87 -5.21 -25.73
N ALA A 327 23.84 -4.75 -26.98
CA ALA A 327 23.43 -3.38 -27.32
C ALA A 327 21.95 -3.12 -27.01
N GLU A 328 21.08 -4.11 -27.25
CA GLU A 328 19.66 -4.07 -26.89
C GLU A 328 19.49 -4.01 -25.37
N ALA A 329 20.16 -4.88 -24.63
CA ALA A 329 20.16 -4.89 -23.17
C ALA A 329 20.71 -3.58 -22.58
N GLN A 330 21.74 -2.97 -23.19
CA GLN A 330 22.24 -1.65 -22.81
C GLN A 330 21.24 -0.52 -23.11
N THR A 331 20.51 -0.61 -24.22
CA THR A 331 19.46 0.35 -24.60
C THR A 331 18.25 0.23 -23.68
N ALA A 332 17.88 -1.00 -23.32
CA ALA A 332 16.90 -1.32 -22.30
C ALA A 332 17.39 -1.01 -20.88
N ARG A 333 18.67 -0.63 -20.72
CA ARG A 333 19.31 -0.34 -19.45
C ARG A 333 19.11 -1.45 -18.42
N VAL A 334 19.41 -2.71 -18.79
CA VAL A 334 19.28 -3.84 -17.86
C VAL A 334 20.13 -3.62 -16.62
N MET A 335 19.53 -3.80 -15.45
CA MET A 335 20.15 -3.56 -14.15
C MET A 335 20.11 -4.78 -13.24
N SER A 336 19.39 -5.84 -13.61
CA SER A 336 19.32 -7.10 -12.89
C SER A 336 19.42 -8.30 -13.83
N ALA A 337 19.64 -9.48 -13.26
CA ALA A 337 19.62 -10.74 -13.98
C ALA A 337 18.23 -11.04 -14.58
N ALA A 338 17.16 -10.63 -13.90
CA ALA A 338 15.78 -10.78 -14.37
C ALA A 338 15.45 -9.86 -15.56
N ASP A 339 15.96 -8.62 -15.56
CA ASP A 339 15.80 -7.70 -16.70
C ASP A 339 16.47 -8.27 -17.96
N LEU A 340 17.64 -8.89 -17.77
CA LEU A 340 18.35 -9.56 -18.86
C LEU A 340 17.56 -10.76 -19.38
N ASP A 341 16.93 -11.54 -18.49
CA ASP A 341 16.10 -12.68 -18.89
C ASP A 341 14.92 -12.23 -19.76
N GLN A 342 14.29 -11.09 -19.45
CA GLN A 342 13.21 -10.52 -20.27
C GLN A 342 13.68 -10.13 -21.68
N VAL A 343 14.88 -9.55 -21.81
CA VAL A 343 15.49 -9.27 -23.12
C VAL A 343 15.78 -10.57 -23.86
N LEU A 344 16.32 -11.58 -23.16
CA LEU A 344 16.67 -12.87 -23.74
C LEU A 344 15.47 -13.67 -24.22
N GLU A 345 14.33 -13.63 -23.52
CA GLU A 345 13.11 -14.34 -23.92
C GLU A 345 12.71 -14.00 -25.36
N GLY A 346 12.79 -12.72 -25.76
CA GLY A 346 12.46 -12.27 -27.12
C GLY A 346 13.36 -12.86 -28.22
N HIS A 347 14.56 -13.35 -27.88
CA HIS A 347 15.46 -14.02 -28.82
C HIS A 347 15.24 -15.53 -28.91
N ILE A 348 14.47 -16.11 -27.97
CA ILE A 348 14.17 -17.54 -27.89
C ILE A 348 12.66 -17.84 -27.71
N ASP A 349 11.79 -16.95 -28.16
CA ASP A 349 10.32 -17.05 -28.01
C ASP A 349 9.74 -18.43 -28.36
N THR A 350 10.19 -19.02 -29.48
CA THR A 350 9.69 -20.32 -29.95
C THR A 350 10.08 -21.47 -29.01
N LEU A 351 11.28 -21.39 -28.42
CA LEU A 351 11.76 -22.34 -27.42
C LEU A 351 10.98 -22.14 -26.11
N MET A 352 10.82 -20.90 -25.65
CA MET A 352 10.07 -20.58 -24.42
C MET A 352 8.61 -21.03 -24.51
N GLN A 353 7.96 -20.83 -25.66
CA GLN A 353 6.60 -21.34 -25.90
C GLN A 353 6.53 -22.87 -25.80
N HIS A 354 7.51 -23.58 -26.37
CA HIS A 354 7.56 -25.04 -26.28
C HIS A 354 7.94 -25.55 -24.90
N MET A 355 8.77 -24.83 -24.14
CA MET A 355 9.06 -25.17 -22.75
C MET A 355 7.81 -25.05 -21.89
N ARG A 356 7.08 -23.92 -22.01
CA ARG A 356 5.78 -23.71 -21.34
C ARG A 356 4.76 -24.79 -21.72
N GLN A 357 4.69 -25.17 -23.00
CA GLN A 357 3.82 -26.27 -23.44
C GLN A 357 4.24 -27.62 -22.85
N THR A 358 5.54 -27.94 -22.89
CA THR A 358 6.08 -29.21 -22.37
C THR A 358 5.86 -29.32 -20.86
N PHE A 359 6.00 -28.21 -20.14
CA PHE A 359 5.68 -28.11 -18.72
C PHE A 359 4.18 -28.33 -18.45
N ALA A 360 3.31 -27.69 -19.22
CA ALA A 360 1.86 -27.83 -19.08
C ALA A 360 1.34 -29.25 -19.41
N GLU A 361 2.02 -29.96 -20.31
CA GLU A 361 1.70 -31.35 -20.69
C GLU A 361 2.26 -32.41 -19.72
N ALA A 362 3.17 -32.03 -18.83
CA ALA A 362 3.75 -32.93 -17.83
C ALA A 362 2.78 -33.22 -16.68
N ASP A 363 2.97 -34.36 -15.99
CA ASP A 363 2.22 -34.64 -14.77
C ASP A 363 2.70 -33.76 -13.59
N PHE A 364 1.89 -33.69 -12.53
CA PHE A 364 2.15 -32.81 -11.39
C PHE A 364 3.49 -33.11 -10.70
N ALA A 365 3.88 -34.38 -10.58
CA ALA A 365 5.14 -34.75 -9.96
C ALA A 365 6.32 -34.23 -10.80
N ARG A 366 6.23 -34.35 -12.12
CA ARG A 366 7.23 -33.84 -13.04
C ARG A 366 7.27 -32.32 -13.09
N GLN A 367 6.14 -31.64 -12.97
CA GLN A 367 6.08 -30.17 -12.85
C GLN A 367 6.80 -29.68 -11.59
N GLN A 368 6.57 -30.33 -10.45
CA GLN A 368 7.26 -30.01 -9.19
C GLN A 368 8.78 -30.22 -9.30
N GLU A 369 9.22 -31.30 -9.96
CA GLU A 369 10.65 -31.53 -10.23
C GLU A 369 11.27 -30.43 -11.10
N ILE A 370 10.55 -29.96 -12.12
CA ILE A 370 11.01 -28.88 -13.02
C ILE A 370 11.09 -27.55 -12.28
N MET A 371 10.05 -27.17 -11.53
CA MET A 371 10.03 -25.92 -10.75
C MET A 371 11.15 -25.89 -9.70
N ALA A 372 11.32 -27.00 -8.95
CA ALA A 372 12.39 -27.11 -7.97
C ALA A 372 13.78 -27.00 -8.62
N ARG A 373 13.95 -27.55 -9.83
CA ARG A 373 15.21 -27.45 -10.58
C ARG A 373 15.47 -26.02 -11.06
N GLU A 374 14.46 -25.33 -11.58
CA GLU A 374 14.56 -23.92 -12.01
C GLU A 374 14.90 -23.00 -10.83
N GLN A 375 14.22 -23.17 -9.70
CA GLN A 375 14.48 -22.40 -8.48
C GLN A 375 15.89 -22.65 -7.93
N GLN A 376 16.34 -23.92 -7.90
CA GLN A 376 17.71 -24.26 -7.51
C GLN A 376 18.74 -23.57 -8.42
N MET A 377 18.51 -23.60 -9.74
CA MET A 377 19.44 -23.02 -10.71
C MET A 377 19.52 -21.49 -10.59
N LEU A 378 18.39 -20.82 -10.34
CA LEU A 378 18.37 -19.38 -10.06
C LEU A 378 19.15 -19.03 -8.79
N ALA A 379 19.01 -19.82 -7.73
CA ALA A 379 19.79 -19.64 -6.50
C ALA A 379 21.31 -19.85 -6.71
N GLU A 380 21.70 -20.78 -7.58
CA GLU A 380 23.12 -21.06 -7.93
C GLU A 380 23.74 -20.04 -8.90
N ARG A 381 22.92 -19.22 -9.60
CA ARG A 381 23.37 -18.32 -10.68
C ARG A 381 24.53 -17.41 -10.25
N MET A 382 24.41 -16.82 -9.06
CA MET A 382 25.44 -15.91 -8.54
C MET A 382 26.76 -16.61 -8.21
N GLU A 383 26.71 -17.81 -7.63
CA GLU A 383 27.92 -18.60 -7.34
C GLU A 383 28.65 -19.01 -8.63
N ARG A 384 27.88 -19.35 -9.68
CA ARG A 384 28.41 -19.69 -11.02
C ARG A 384 29.10 -18.48 -11.66
N LEU A 385 28.48 -17.30 -11.60
CA LEU A 385 29.08 -16.05 -12.07
C LEU A 385 30.34 -15.70 -11.26
N THR A 386 30.29 -15.76 -9.93
CA THR A 386 31.45 -15.53 -9.07
C THR A 386 32.62 -16.46 -9.44
N THR A 387 32.34 -17.76 -9.61
CA THR A 387 33.36 -18.74 -10.02
C THR A 387 33.93 -18.43 -11.40
N ARG A 388 33.06 -18.09 -12.36
CA ARG A 388 33.45 -17.79 -13.75
C ARG A 388 34.36 -16.58 -13.84
N PHE A 389 34.05 -15.51 -13.12
CA PHE A 389 34.80 -14.25 -13.16
C PHE A 389 36.07 -14.32 -12.29
N ALA A 390 36.04 -15.04 -11.16
CA ALA A 390 37.25 -15.31 -10.38
C ALA A 390 38.33 -16.04 -11.21
N ALA A 391 37.92 -16.97 -12.07
CA ALA A 391 38.82 -17.64 -13.02
C ALA A 391 39.42 -16.71 -14.09
N GLN A 392 38.81 -15.55 -14.34
CA GLN A 392 39.32 -14.49 -15.24
C GLN A 392 40.18 -13.46 -14.49
N GLY A 393 40.37 -13.62 -13.18
CA GLY A 393 41.05 -12.65 -12.34
C GLY A 393 40.21 -11.42 -12.01
N PHE A 394 38.90 -11.44 -12.28
CA PHE A 394 37.96 -10.41 -11.84
C PHE A 394 37.18 -10.90 -10.63
N VAL A 395 37.30 -10.18 -9.54
CA VAL A 395 36.48 -10.37 -8.36
C VAL A 395 35.64 -9.12 -8.25
N ALA A 396 34.32 -9.26 -8.32
CA ALA A 396 33.42 -8.14 -8.02
C ALA A 396 33.73 -7.67 -6.59
N GLU A 397 34.07 -6.39 -6.44
CA GLU A 397 34.37 -5.79 -5.15
C GLU A 397 33.06 -5.49 -4.41
N GLY A 398 33.02 -5.77 -3.11
CA GLY A 398 31.84 -5.56 -2.28
C GLY A 398 31.53 -6.76 -1.39
N GLU A 399 32.04 -6.72 -0.16
CA GLU A 399 31.14 -6.99 0.97
C GLU A 399 29.95 -6.03 0.86
N ALA A 400 28.78 -6.39 1.41
CA ALA A 400 27.74 -5.39 1.64
C ALA A 400 28.41 -4.15 2.28
N PRO A 401 28.02 -2.92 1.91
CA PRO A 401 28.56 -1.76 2.62
C PRO A 401 28.34 -2.01 4.11
N ALA A 402 29.38 -1.88 4.93
CA ALA A 402 29.33 -2.32 6.33
C ALA A 402 28.23 -1.57 7.12
N SER A 403 27.74 -0.46 6.55
CA SER A 403 26.47 0.20 6.85
C SER A 403 25.96 1.00 5.64
N ALA A 404 24.72 1.49 5.67
CA ALA A 404 24.22 2.48 4.71
C ALA A 404 25.10 3.75 4.63
N LEU A 405 25.83 4.08 5.70
CA LEU A 405 26.78 5.19 5.76
C LEU A 405 28.01 4.99 4.85
N ASP A 406 28.44 3.74 4.63
CA ASP A 406 29.54 3.43 3.70
C ASP A 406 29.09 3.48 2.24
N ALA A 407 27.80 3.26 1.97
CA ALA A 407 27.20 3.49 0.66
C ALA A 407 27.13 5.00 0.33
N VAL A 408 26.84 5.84 1.32
CA VAL A 408 26.84 7.30 1.21
C VAL A 408 28.27 7.86 1.11
N ARG A 409 29.24 7.36 1.88
CA ARG A 409 30.66 7.78 1.77
C ARG A 409 31.31 7.42 0.43
N ASN A 410 30.91 6.31 -0.18
CA ASN A 410 31.37 5.94 -1.53
C ASN A 410 30.75 6.82 -2.63
N PHE A 411 29.63 7.51 -2.34
CA PHE A 411 28.99 8.50 -3.23
C PHE A 411 29.80 9.80 -3.31
N ASP A 412 30.34 10.27 -2.18
CA ASP A 412 31.20 11.46 -2.08
C ASP A 412 32.52 11.35 -2.87
N GLN A 413 33.12 10.15 -2.92
CA GLN A 413 34.45 9.95 -3.52
C GLN A 413 34.47 9.94 -5.06
N VAL A 414 33.32 9.75 -5.71
CA VAL A 414 33.29 9.52 -7.17
C VAL A 414 32.98 10.80 -7.97
N TYR A 415 32.37 11.83 -7.37
CA TYR A 415 31.79 12.93 -8.17
C TYR A 415 32.08 14.39 -7.74
N GLU A 416 33.01 14.67 -6.81
CA GLU A 416 33.49 16.05 -6.49
C GLU A 416 32.38 17.13 -6.51
N LEU A 417 31.32 16.93 -5.72
CA LEU A 417 30.27 17.94 -5.54
C LEU A 417 30.68 18.90 -4.40
N GLY A 418 30.56 20.21 -4.65
CA GLY A 418 30.96 21.27 -3.72
C GLY A 418 30.10 21.36 -2.45
N GLU A 419 30.61 22.11 -1.48
CA GLU A 419 30.21 22.17 -0.05
C GLU A 419 28.76 22.58 0.30
N ASP A 420 27.80 22.64 -0.61
CA ASP A 420 26.42 23.01 -0.29
C ASP A 420 25.41 22.08 -1.02
N ALA A 421 25.11 20.91 -0.46
CA ALA A 421 23.91 20.13 -0.76
C ALA A 421 23.87 18.87 0.12
N HIS A 422 22.92 18.82 1.05
CA HIS A 422 22.42 17.57 1.66
C HIS A 422 21.70 16.74 0.59
N PRO A 423 21.86 15.41 0.59
CA PRO A 423 20.77 14.58 0.09
C PRO A 423 20.61 13.26 0.84
N LEU A 424 19.41 13.04 1.37
CA LEU A 424 18.76 11.73 1.39
C LEU A 424 17.27 11.93 1.12
N ALA A 425 16.76 11.14 0.21
CA ALA A 425 15.40 10.60 0.16
C ALA A 425 15.44 9.69 -1.05
N SER A 426 14.88 8.49 -1.11
CA SER A 426 13.97 7.64 -0.34
C SER A 426 13.68 6.29 -1.07
N VAL A 427 14.30 5.18 -0.63
CA VAL A 427 13.93 3.79 -1.00
C VAL A 427 12.46 3.53 -0.63
N GLY A 428 11.60 3.19 -1.59
CA GLY A 428 10.12 3.04 -1.43
C GLY A 428 9.52 2.02 -0.43
N GLU A 429 10.31 1.17 0.22
CA GLU A 429 9.84 0.26 1.28
C GLU A 429 10.28 0.78 2.66
N LEU A 430 11.27 1.68 2.68
CA LEU A 430 11.51 2.59 3.79
C LEU A 430 10.41 3.67 3.82
N LEU A 431 9.87 4.12 2.66
CA LEU A 431 8.85 5.17 2.57
C LEU A 431 7.55 4.93 3.36
N LYS A 432 7.07 3.69 3.50
CA LYS A 432 5.88 3.43 4.34
C LYS A 432 6.14 3.57 5.86
N GLN A 433 7.39 3.42 6.30
CA GLN A 433 7.81 3.81 7.66
C GLN A 433 8.26 5.27 7.74
N PHE A 434 8.61 5.88 6.60
CA PHE A 434 9.14 7.23 6.46
C PHE A 434 8.11 8.32 6.15
N SER A 435 6.82 8.07 5.97
CA SER A 435 5.84 9.18 5.90
C SER A 435 5.84 10.03 7.18
N ALA A 436 6.21 9.42 8.31
CA ALA A 436 6.47 10.14 9.55
C ALA A 436 7.90 10.73 9.66
N PHE A 437 8.82 10.35 8.78
CA PHE A 437 10.25 10.72 8.79
C PHE A 437 10.71 11.62 7.62
N GLU A 438 9.93 11.78 6.55
CA GLU A 438 10.23 12.73 5.45
C GLU A 438 10.06 14.18 5.92
N GLU A 439 9.02 14.47 6.71
CA GLU A 439 8.87 15.79 7.34
C GLU A 439 9.96 16.07 8.40
N ALA A 440 10.65 15.02 8.87
CA ALA A 440 11.74 15.17 9.83
C ALA A 440 13.08 15.60 9.20
N PHE A 441 13.24 15.43 7.89
CA PHE A 441 14.50 15.75 7.21
C PHE A 441 14.60 17.22 6.79
N ASP A 442 13.45 17.89 6.59
CA ASP A 442 13.38 19.28 6.13
C ASP A 442 13.54 20.33 7.25
N LEU A 443 13.62 19.93 8.52
CA LEU A 443 13.67 20.84 9.68
C LEU A 443 14.77 20.50 10.69
N ALA A 444 15.98 20.14 10.22
CA ALA A 444 17.15 20.02 11.09
C ALA A 444 17.58 21.39 11.65
N GLU A 445 16.89 21.88 12.69
CA GLU A 445 17.47 22.85 13.63
C GLU A 445 18.53 22.17 14.51
N GLU A 446 19.42 22.96 15.12
CA GLU A 446 20.47 22.48 16.03
C GLU A 446 19.85 21.79 17.27
N ASP A 447 19.65 20.47 17.24
CA ASP A 447 19.23 19.66 18.40
C ASP A 447 20.17 19.88 19.60
N GLU A 448 19.65 20.05 20.82
CA GLU A 448 20.49 20.13 22.02
C GLU A 448 21.15 18.77 22.31
N GLU A 449 22.50 18.71 22.35
CA GLU A 449 23.27 17.47 22.63
C GLU A 449 22.79 16.72 23.90
N ALA A 450 22.29 17.45 24.90
CA ALA A 450 21.79 16.88 26.15
C ALA A 450 20.51 16.05 25.99
N GLU A 451 19.69 16.41 25.02
CA GLU A 451 18.41 15.77 24.73
C GLU A 451 18.60 14.46 23.97
N VAL A 452 19.44 14.49 22.92
CA VAL A 452 19.85 13.28 22.17
C VAL A 452 20.51 12.26 23.09
N ALA A 453 21.33 12.73 24.04
CA ALA A 453 21.96 11.86 25.05
C ALA A 453 20.94 11.24 26.02
N ALA A 454 19.87 11.95 26.37
CA ALA A 454 18.80 11.44 27.23
C ALA A 454 17.98 10.35 26.51
N LEU A 455 17.60 10.60 25.26
CA LEU A 455 16.90 9.65 24.39
C LEU A 455 17.71 8.37 24.19
N LEU A 456 19.00 8.50 23.85
CA LEU A 456 19.91 7.37 23.72
C LEU A 456 19.97 6.56 25.04
N THR A 457 20.06 7.23 26.18
CA THR A 457 20.11 6.56 27.49
C THR A 457 18.82 5.78 27.78
N GLY A 458 17.66 6.35 27.44
CA GLY A 458 16.35 5.68 27.54
C GLY A 458 16.29 4.44 26.66
N TYR A 459 16.61 4.60 25.38
CA TYR A 459 16.65 3.52 24.39
C TYR A 459 17.55 2.37 24.84
N LEU A 460 18.80 2.66 25.22
CA LEU A 460 19.77 1.64 25.64
C LEU A 460 19.23 0.79 26.79
N LYS A 461 18.58 1.42 27.78
CA LYS A 461 18.01 0.74 28.95
C LYS A 461 16.85 -0.18 28.57
N GLU A 462 15.94 0.31 27.74
CA GLU A 462 14.75 -0.44 27.34
C GLU A 462 15.11 -1.58 26.39
N ASN A 463 16.00 -1.32 25.44
CA ASN A 463 16.46 -2.34 24.51
C ASN A 463 17.32 -3.42 25.20
N ASP A 464 18.16 -3.04 26.19
CA ASP A 464 18.87 -4.02 27.05
C ASP A 464 17.89 -4.97 27.77
N ALA A 465 16.77 -4.44 28.27
CA ALA A 465 15.75 -5.24 28.96
C ALA A 465 14.98 -6.15 27.98
N PHE A 466 14.64 -5.64 26.80
CA PHE A 466 13.95 -6.37 25.75
C PHE A 466 14.81 -7.52 25.20
N VAL A 467 16.04 -7.23 24.79
CA VAL A 467 16.97 -8.26 24.26
C VAL A 467 17.25 -9.36 25.29
N ALA A 468 17.33 -9.02 26.58
CA ALA A 468 17.47 -10.01 27.64
C ALA A 468 16.23 -10.91 27.82
N ALA A 469 15.03 -10.40 27.51
CA ALA A 469 13.77 -11.14 27.62
C ALA A 469 13.55 -12.13 26.46
N GLU A 470 14.02 -11.80 25.26
CA GLU A 470 13.82 -12.62 24.04
C GLU A 470 14.56 -13.98 24.09
N GLN A 471 15.59 -14.12 24.92
CA GLN A 471 16.43 -15.33 25.00
C GLN A 471 17.01 -15.80 23.65
N ASP A 472 17.18 -14.88 22.71
CA ASP A 472 17.80 -15.13 21.40
C ASP A 472 19.31 -14.79 21.46
N GLY A 473 20.14 -15.82 21.26
CA GLY A 473 21.60 -15.70 21.35
C GLY A 473 22.25 -14.88 20.24
N GLU A 474 21.65 -14.88 19.04
CA GLU A 474 22.15 -14.09 17.90
C GLU A 474 21.75 -12.63 18.09
N LEU A 475 20.49 -12.38 18.51
CA LEU A 475 20.02 -11.04 18.86
C LEU A 475 20.88 -10.40 19.96
N ALA A 476 21.20 -11.15 21.01
CA ALA A 476 22.05 -10.68 22.10
C ALA A 476 23.48 -10.35 21.64
N HIS A 477 24.02 -11.12 20.69
CA HIS A 477 25.34 -10.87 20.11
C HIS A 477 25.34 -9.61 19.24
N LEU A 478 24.39 -9.50 18.31
CA LEU A 478 24.24 -8.33 17.42
C LEU A 478 24.01 -7.05 18.23
N TRP A 479 23.14 -7.11 19.24
CA TRP A 479 22.88 -5.97 20.11
C TRP A 479 24.12 -5.57 20.92
N ALA A 480 24.92 -6.52 21.41
CA ALA A 480 26.14 -6.19 22.16
C ALA A 480 27.16 -5.42 21.31
N GLU A 481 27.28 -5.74 20.01
CA GLU A 481 28.15 -5.02 19.07
C GLU A 481 27.63 -3.59 18.81
N GLU A 482 26.34 -3.45 18.51
CA GLU A 482 25.69 -2.16 18.23
C GLU A 482 25.67 -1.24 19.43
N ARG A 483 25.36 -1.78 20.60
CA ARG A 483 25.38 -1.07 21.87
C ARG A 483 26.76 -0.50 22.17
N ALA A 484 27.83 -1.23 21.85
CA ALA A 484 29.19 -0.74 22.01
C ALA A 484 29.51 0.39 21.03
N GLN A 485 29.01 0.30 19.80
CA GLN A 485 29.17 1.33 18.77
C GLN A 485 28.42 2.62 19.14
N LEU A 486 27.15 2.52 19.56
CA LEU A 486 26.34 3.66 20.02
C LEU A 486 26.96 4.41 21.21
N LEU A 487 27.70 3.70 22.07
CA LEU A 487 28.41 4.32 23.19
C LEU A 487 29.77 4.92 22.78
N ALA A 488 30.42 4.37 21.77
CA ALA A 488 31.71 4.84 21.27
C ALA A 488 31.55 6.08 20.38
N GLU A 489 30.51 6.10 19.55
CA GLU A 489 30.17 7.15 18.60
C GLU A 489 28.70 7.53 18.78
N PRO A 490 28.37 8.32 19.83
CA PRO A 490 26.99 8.67 20.12
C PRO A 490 26.40 9.51 18.98
N PRO A 491 25.12 9.27 18.60
CA PRO A 491 24.42 10.05 17.61
C PRO A 491 24.43 11.53 17.99
N GLN A 492 24.60 12.39 16.99
CA GLN A 492 24.72 13.84 17.16
C GLN A 492 23.38 14.57 16.93
N SER A 493 22.33 13.85 16.53
CA SER A 493 20.98 14.38 16.31
C SER A 493 19.92 13.30 16.53
N LYS A 494 18.65 13.69 16.69
CA LYS A 494 17.51 12.77 16.80
C LYS A 494 17.39 11.89 15.54
N ALA A 495 17.52 12.48 14.36
CA ALA A 495 17.54 11.75 13.09
C ALA A 495 18.68 10.71 13.01
N ALA A 496 19.89 11.06 13.47
CA ALA A 496 21.01 10.13 13.50
C ALA A 496 20.77 8.96 14.48
N LEU A 497 20.20 9.24 15.65
CA LEU A 497 19.82 8.21 16.62
C LEU A 497 18.81 7.24 16.02
N LEU A 498 17.75 7.76 15.43
CA LEU A 498 16.68 6.98 14.82
C LEU A 498 17.19 6.04 13.73
N VAL A 499 18.02 6.55 12.81
CA VAL A 499 18.63 5.73 11.74
C VAL A 499 19.47 4.61 12.34
N GLN A 500 20.29 4.91 13.35
CA GLN A 500 21.19 3.92 13.96
C GLN A 500 20.44 2.81 14.71
N ILE A 501 19.25 3.08 15.26
CA ILE A 501 18.47 2.09 16.03
C ILE A 501 17.43 1.33 15.18
N SER A 502 17.22 1.72 13.93
CA SER A 502 16.25 1.13 13.01
C SER A 502 16.94 0.54 11.78
N SER A 503 16.96 1.24 10.65
CA SER A 503 17.51 0.80 9.37
C SER A 503 19.03 0.54 9.41
N GLY A 504 19.74 1.19 10.34
CA GLY A 504 21.15 0.94 10.62
C GLY A 504 21.43 -0.19 11.62
N SER A 505 20.41 -0.77 12.24
CA SER A 505 20.55 -1.80 13.28
C SER A 505 20.35 -3.21 12.72
N ARG A 506 21.39 -4.04 12.84
CA ARG A 506 21.37 -5.48 12.52
C ARG A 506 20.52 -6.25 13.54
N SER A 507 20.50 -5.85 14.81
CA SER A 507 19.63 -6.43 15.83
C SER A 507 18.15 -6.17 15.52
N TYR A 508 17.81 -4.99 15.02
CA TYR A 508 16.48 -4.65 14.50
C TYR A 508 16.10 -5.49 13.27
N LEU A 509 17.00 -5.63 12.28
CA LEU A 509 16.76 -6.42 11.08
C LEU A 509 16.60 -7.92 11.36
N HIS A 510 17.36 -8.46 12.33
CA HIS A 510 17.23 -9.85 12.78
C HIS A 510 15.84 -10.14 13.37
N LEU A 511 15.27 -9.20 14.14
CA LEU A 511 13.90 -9.30 14.63
C LEU A 511 12.88 -9.25 13.49
N ALA A 512 13.07 -8.33 12.53
CA ALA A 512 12.18 -8.19 11.39
C ALA A 512 12.12 -9.46 10.52
N GLN A 513 13.25 -10.15 10.33
CA GLN A 513 13.31 -11.45 9.62
C GLN A 513 12.53 -12.57 10.32
N GLN A 514 12.26 -12.41 11.61
CA GLN A 514 11.42 -13.33 12.41
C GLN A 514 9.97 -12.86 12.53
N GLY A 515 9.58 -11.78 11.83
CA GLY A 515 8.27 -11.15 11.96
C GLY A 515 8.04 -10.48 13.32
N LYS A 516 9.12 -10.12 14.03
CA LYS A 516 9.07 -9.48 15.34
C LYS A 516 9.47 -8.01 15.25
N VAL A 517 8.96 -7.23 16.18
CA VAL A 517 9.16 -5.78 16.26
C VAL A 517 9.95 -5.43 17.52
N ASN A 518 10.83 -4.43 17.43
CA ASN A 518 11.54 -3.90 18.59
C ASN A 518 10.72 -2.77 19.26
N PRO A 519 10.13 -2.99 20.45
CA PRO A 519 9.29 -2.00 21.10
C PRO A 519 10.07 -0.76 21.57
N ALA A 520 11.36 -0.89 21.91
CA ALA A 520 12.20 0.23 22.33
C ALA A 520 12.52 1.16 21.15
N ALA A 521 12.77 0.58 19.97
CA ALA A 521 13.00 1.37 18.75
C ALA A 521 11.71 2.08 18.30
N GLN A 522 10.55 1.43 18.44
CA GLN A 522 9.26 2.06 18.15
C GLN A 522 8.92 3.21 19.10
N ALA A 523 9.23 3.10 20.39
CA ALA A 523 8.99 4.18 21.34
C ALA A 523 9.79 5.44 20.99
N ILE A 524 11.06 5.28 20.65
CA ILE A 524 11.93 6.39 20.23
C ILE A 524 11.49 6.98 18.89
N ALA A 525 11.07 6.14 17.92
CA ALA A 525 10.50 6.61 16.67
C ALA A 525 9.27 7.49 16.88
N ARG A 526 8.38 7.12 17.81
CA ARG A 526 7.20 7.92 18.18
C ARG A 526 7.59 9.24 18.84
N GLU A 527 8.56 9.22 19.74
CA GLU A 527 9.03 10.40 20.47
C GLU A 527 9.71 11.41 19.55
N ILE A 528 10.55 10.93 18.62
CA ILE A 528 11.23 11.79 17.63
C ILE A 528 10.23 12.33 16.60
N ASN A 529 9.32 11.51 16.07
CA ASN A 529 8.31 11.98 15.11
C ASN A 529 7.37 13.03 15.68
N ALA A 530 7.09 13.00 16.98
CA ALA A 530 6.31 14.05 17.64
C ALA A 530 7.00 15.43 17.60
N ASP A 531 8.34 15.44 17.58
CA ASP A 531 9.16 16.65 17.69
C ASP A 531 9.47 17.30 16.34
N VAL A 532 9.86 16.50 15.34
CA VAL A 532 10.35 17.06 14.06
C VAL A 532 9.23 17.57 13.16
N MET A 533 8.00 17.12 13.38
CA MET A 533 6.83 17.60 12.66
C MET A 533 6.24 18.92 13.21
N GLY A 534 6.83 19.50 14.27
CA GLY A 534 6.24 20.66 14.94
C GLY A 534 4.82 20.39 15.47
N TRP A 535 4.51 19.16 15.89
CA TRP A 535 3.18 18.74 16.32
C TRP A 535 2.68 19.36 17.64
N ASP A 536 3.53 20.11 18.36
CA ASP A 536 3.06 21.02 19.40
C ASP A 536 2.42 22.31 18.84
N ASN A 537 2.59 22.59 17.54
CA ASN A 537 1.98 23.70 16.80
C ASN A 537 1.07 23.28 15.64
N ALA A 538 0.96 21.98 15.31
CA ALA A 538 -0.09 21.48 14.44
C ALA A 538 -1.44 21.53 15.19
N PRO A 539 -2.54 22.00 14.58
CA PRO A 539 -3.84 21.88 15.22
C PRO A 539 -4.07 20.39 15.57
N PRO A 540 -4.70 20.07 16.71
CA PRO A 540 -4.90 18.67 17.10
C PRO A 540 -5.47 17.90 15.91
N GLN A 541 -4.80 16.84 15.48
CA GLN A 541 -5.17 16.19 14.23
C GLN A 541 -6.43 15.34 14.45
N TRP A 542 -7.40 15.49 13.55
CA TRP A 542 -8.67 14.76 13.55
C TRP A 542 -8.63 13.70 12.46
N TYR A 543 -8.36 12.46 12.86
CA TYR A 543 -8.22 11.28 12.01
C TYR A 543 -9.52 10.48 11.91
N HIS A 544 -10.69 11.11 11.89
CA HIS A 544 -11.92 10.33 11.76
C HIS A 544 -12.07 9.83 10.32
N PRO A 545 -12.29 8.52 10.06
CA PRO A 545 -12.35 7.96 8.72
C PRO A 545 -13.68 8.27 8.00
N VAL A 546 -14.57 9.05 8.61
CA VAL A 546 -15.85 9.44 8.03
C VAL A 546 -15.92 10.96 8.04
N ALA A 547 -16.02 11.54 6.84
CA ALA A 547 -16.19 12.96 6.62
C ALA A 547 -17.69 13.28 6.51
N GLY A 548 -18.36 13.48 7.65
CA GLY A 548 -19.76 13.91 7.69
C GLY A 548 -20.70 12.95 8.42
N GLU A 549 -21.98 13.04 8.09
CA GLU A 549 -23.05 12.23 8.66
C GLU A 549 -23.87 11.58 7.53
N TYR A 550 -23.98 10.26 7.57
CA TYR A 550 -24.62 9.47 6.53
C TYR A 550 -25.77 8.66 7.11
N ALA A 551 -26.93 8.74 6.47
CA ALA A 551 -28.06 7.86 6.75
C ALA A 551 -27.77 6.45 6.25
N VAL A 552 -28.20 5.45 7.00
CA VAL A 552 -27.98 4.03 6.68
C VAL A 552 -29.30 3.38 6.29
N GLN A 553 -29.29 2.70 5.14
CA GLN A 553 -30.30 1.71 4.79
C GLN A 553 -29.66 0.32 4.76
N ALA A 554 -30.24 -0.64 5.49
CA ALA A 554 -29.77 -2.02 5.48
C ALA A 554 -30.68 -2.93 4.66
N THR A 555 -30.09 -3.88 3.94
CA THR A 555 -30.80 -4.95 3.25
C THR A 555 -30.27 -6.31 3.70
N LEU A 556 -31.18 -7.27 3.93
CA LEU A 556 -30.79 -8.63 4.27
C LEU A 556 -30.33 -9.35 2.99
N ALA A 557 -29.09 -9.82 2.98
CA ALA A 557 -28.51 -10.57 1.89
C ALA A 557 -27.84 -11.86 2.41
N GLU A 558 -27.26 -12.63 1.49
CA GLU A 558 -26.42 -13.79 1.81
C GLU A 558 -24.99 -13.51 1.37
N HIS A 559 -24.06 -13.64 2.30
CA HIS A 559 -22.63 -13.69 2.03
C HIS A 559 -22.14 -15.12 2.01
N TYR A 560 -21.10 -15.36 1.23
CA TYR A 560 -20.55 -16.69 1.01
C TYR A 560 -19.08 -16.67 1.40
N PRO A 561 -18.52 -17.74 2.00
CA PRO A 561 -17.12 -17.81 2.36
C PRO A 561 -16.28 -17.92 1.08
N PHE A 562 -15.99 -16.78 0.45
CA PHE A 562 -15.48 -16.71 -0.91
C PHE A 562 -14.38 -15.66 -1.06
N ALA A 563 -13.54 -15.53 -0.03
CA ALA A 563 -12.33 -14.73 0.00
C ALA A 563 -11.23 -15.47 0.79
N GLU A 564 -10.02 -14.94 0.81
CA GLU A 564 -8.93 -15.45 1.64
C GLU A 564 -9.17 -15.07 3.11
N HIS A 565 -9.41 -16.07 3.96
CA HIS A 565 -9.52 -15.92 5.41
C HIS A 565 -9.54 -17.30 6.07
N ASP A 566 -9.27 -17.38 7.38
CA ASP A 566 -9.17 -18.64 8.13
C ASP A 566 -10.40 -19.54 7.97
N GLU A 567 -11.60 -18.94 7.89
CA GLU A 567 -12.86 -19.68 7.74
C GLU A 567 -12.99 -20.37 6.38
N PHE A 568 -12.39 -19.82 5.31
CA PHE A 568 -12.38 -20.46 4.00
C PHE A 568 -11.55 -21.73 4.09
N THR A 569 -10.34 -21.62 4.63
CA THR A 569 -9.42 -22.74 4.83
C THR A 569 -10.04 -23.83 5.71
N ALA A 570 -10.73 -23.44 6.79
CA ALA A 570 -11.44 -24.38 7.65
C ALA A 570 -12.59 -25.12 6.94
N ILE A 571 -13.34 -24.43 6.08
CA ILE A 571 -14.46 -25.02 5.34
C ILE A 571 -13.93 -25.90 4.20
N PHE A 572 -13.01 -25.41 3.38
CA PHE A 572 -12.60 -26.04 2.12
C PHE A 572 -11.37 -26.95 2.25
N GLY A 573 -10.59 -26.84 3.33
CA GLY A 573 -9.42 -27.67 3.61
C GLY A 573 -8.14 -27.21 2.91
N GLN A 574 -8.16 -26.04 2.28
CA GLN A 574 -7.04 -25.38 1.60
C GLN A 574 -7.34 -23.87 1.52
N SER A 575 -6.32 -23.03 1.32
CA SER A 575 -6.49 -21.58 1.16
C SER A 575 -7.33 -21.23 -0.07
N PHE A 576 -7.92 -20.03 -0.08
CA PHE A 576 -8.63 -19.54 -1.25
C PHE A 576 -7.67 -19.38 -2.42
N TYR A 577 -6.46 -18.90 -2.17
CA TYR A 577 -5.42 -18.76 -3.16
C TYR A 577 -5.02 -20.09 -3.81
N ASP A 578 -4.72 -21.13 -3.03
CA ASP A 578 -4.38 -22.46 -3.54
C ASP A 578 -5.54 -23.07 -4.34
N TRP A 579 -6.78 -22.88 -3.84
CA TRP A 579 -7.97 -23.30 -4.55
C TRP A 579 -8.14 -22.57 -5.89
N ALA A 580 -8.00 -21.25 -5.90
CA ALA A 580 -8.16 -20.41 -7.08
C ALA A 580 -7.09 -20.71 -8.14
N GLN A 581 -5.83 -20.94 -7.73
CA GLN A 581 -4.76 -21.37 -8.64
C GLN A 581 -5.03 -22.73 -9.28
N GLY A 582 -5.70 -23.64 -8.56
CA GLY A 582 -6.10 -24.94 -9.08
C GLY A 582 -7.18 -24.90 -10.17
N LEU A 583 -7.83 -23.75 -10.37
CA LEU A 583 -8.85 -23.57 -11.41
C LEU A 583 -8.23 -23.01 -12.70
N ALA A 584 -8.44 -23.74 -13.80
CA ALA A 584 -8.13 -23.25 -15.15
C ALA A 584 -9.19 -22.22 -15.62
N LEU A 585 -9.23 -21.03 -14.99
CA LEU A 585 -10.14 -19.95 -15.36
C LEU A 585 -9.60 -19.15 -16.55
N SER A 586 -10.47 -18.80 -17.50
CA SER A 586 -10.15 -17.79 -18.53
C SER A 586 -9.94 -16.40 -17.90
N GLU A 587 -9.18 -15.50 -18.53
CA GLU A 587 -8.98 -14.12 -18.04
C GLU A 587 -10.29 -13.36 -17.79
N ALA A 588 -11.33 -13.59 -18.60
CA ALA A 588 -12.65 -13.01 -18.39
C ALA A 588 -13.32 -13.57 -17.12
N ALA A 589 -13.17 -14.88 -16.87
CA ALA A 589 -13.67 -15.52 -15.66
C ALA A 589 -12.88 -15.09 -14.42
N LYS A 590 -11.56 -14.85 -14.53
CA LYS A 590 -10.73 -14.33 -13.44
C LYS A 590 -11.14 -12.91 -13.02
N ARG A 591 -11.40 -12.01 -13.98
CA ARG A 591 -11.90 -10.66 -13.68
C ARG A 591 -13.23 -10.69 -12.93
N HIS A 592 -14.18 -11.48 -13.43
CA HIS A 592 -15.48 -11.60 -12.76
C HIS A 592 -15.40 -12.34 -11.41
N PHE A 593 -14.44 -13.25 -11.27
CA PHE A 593 -14.18 -13.95 -10.03
C PHE A 593 -13.63 -13.01 -8.95
N VAL A 594 -12.73 -12.08 -9.31
CA VAL A 594 -12.26 -11.02 -8.39
C VAL A 594 -13.42 -10.12 -7.98
N GLU A 595 -14.22 -9.62 -8.91
CA GLU A 595 -15.42 -8.81 -8.61
C GLU A 595 -16.39 -9.51 -7.63
N VAL A 596 -16.57 -10.83 -7.78
CA VAL A 596 -17.45 -11.63 -6.93
C VAL A 596 -16.81 -12.01 -5.59
N ALA A 597 -15.49 -12.23 -5.56
CA ALA A 597 -14.74 -12.53 -4.34
C ALA A 597 -14.57 -11.31 -3.44
N LEU A 598 -14.61 -10.11 -4.03
CA LEU A 598 -14.52 -8.88 -3.27
C LEU A 598 -15.69 -8.79 -2.30
N GLN A 599 -16.96 -9.06 -2.68
CA GLN A 599 -18.16 -8.81 -1.83
C GLN A 599 -18.01 -7.53 -0.97
N ASN A 600 -17.26 -6.54 -1.48
CA ASN A 600 -16.77 -5.38 -0.74
C ASN A 600 -17.93 -4.42 -0.61
N GLU A 601 -18.56 -4.44 0.54
CA GLU A 601 -19.59 -3.51 0.93
C GLU A 601 -19.50 -3.31 2.44
N SER A 602 -19.92 -2.15 2.92
CA SER A 602 -20.07 -1.96 4.37
C SER A 602 -21.23 -2.83 4.87
N HIS A 603 -21.04 -3.59 5.94
CA HIS A 603 -22.05 -4.53 6.43
C HIS A 603 -21.98 -4.84 7.92
N LEU A 604 -23.12 -5.28 8.48
CA LEU A 604 -23.16 -5.96 9.78
C LEU A 604 -23.19 -7.48 9.57
N MET A 605 -22.46 -8.21 10.41
CA MET A 605 -22.32 -9.67 10.33
C MET A 605 -21.72 -10.12 9.00
N GLY A 606 -21.95 -11.37 8.56
CA GLY A 606 -21.40 -11.89 7.30
C GLY A 606 -19.98 -12.46 7.41
N TYR A 607 -19.22 -12.35 6.32
CA TYR A 607 -17.81 -12.73 6.25
C TYR A 607 -16.93 -11.48 6.14
N PRO A 608 -15.80 -11.39 6.88
CA PRO A 608 -14.88 -10.28 6.70
C PRO A 608 -14.12 -10.42 5.38
N TYR A 609 -13.87 -9.29 4.73
CA TYR A 609 -12.88 -9.19 3.67
C TYR A 609 -11.56 -8.68 4.25
N PHE A 610 -10.37 -9.08 3.81
CA PHE A 610 -9.08 -8.53 4.26
C PHE A 610 -8.26 -8.06 3.06
N ILE A 611 -7.59 -6.91 3.19
CA ILE A 611 -6.62 -6.41 2.21
C ILE A 611 -5.27 -7.06 2.48
N GLN A 612 -4.91 -7.15 3.76
CA GLN A 612 -3.67 -7.77 4.25
C GLN A 612 -3.98 -9.15 4.85
N ASP A 613 -3.42 -9.47 6.02
CA ASP A 613 -3.58 -10.76 6.69
C ASP A 613 -4.81 -10.78 7.64
N ASP A 614 -5.41 -11.96 7.82
CA ASP A 614 -6.49 -12.17 8.80
C ASP A 614 -5.93 -12.05 10.24
N PRO A 615 -6.29 -11.00 11.01
CA PRO A 615 -5.74 -10.72 12.34
C PRO A 615 -6.28 -11.65 13.43
N ARG A 616 -7.28 -12.51 13.12
CA ARG A 616 -7.91 -13.36 14.13
C ARG A 616 -6.97 -14.44 14.63
N ALA A 617 -5.89 -14.77 13.90
CA ALA A 617 -4.86 -15.73 14.31
C ALA A 617 -5.47 -17.05 14.87
N GLY A 618 -6.50 -17.57 14.20
CA GLY A 618 -7.21 -18.79 14.61
C GLY A 618 -8.22 -18.66 15.76
N LYS A 619 -8.54 -17.46 16.25
CA LYS A 619 -9.67 -17.23 17.17
C LYS A 619 -11.01 -17.48 16.47
N ASP A 620 -12.00 -18.04 17.17
CA ASP A 620 -13.38 -18.22 16.67
C ASP A 620 -14.21 -16.93 16.83
N ASP A 621 -13.61 -15.80 16.49
CA ASP A 621 -14.24 -14.49 16.52
C ASP A 621 -14.98 -14.25 15.19
N VAL A 622 -16.16 -13.66 15.28
CA VAL A 622 -17.00 -13.33 14.14
C VAL A 622 -16.97 -11.83 13.88
N LEU A 623 -17.14 -11.48 12.61
CA LEU A 623 -17.35 -10.10 12.23
C LEU A 623 -18.68 -9.60 12.81
N LEU A 624 -18.63 -8.45 13.48
CA LEU A 624 -19.79 -7.74 13.99
C LEU A 624 -20.18 -6.59 13.06
N PHE A 625 -19.20 -5.81 12.61
CA PHE A 625 -19.38 -4.66 11.73
C PHE A 625 -18.14 -4.43 10.86
N GLN A 626 -18.33 -4.14 9.58
CA GLN A 626 -17.31 -3.73 8.63
C GLN A 626 -17.74 -2.42 7.94
N LEU A 627 -16.81 -1.47 7.86
CA LEU A 627 -16.96 -0.20 7.14
C LEU A 627 -15.81 -0.07 6.13
N ASP A 628 -16.16 -0.12 4.86
CA ASP A 628 -15.22 -0.01 3.75
C ASP A 628 -15.01 1.48 3.39
N SER A 629 -13.81 1.81 2.92
CA SER A 629 -13.59 3.10 2.23
C SER A 629 -14.47 3.16 0.98
N GLN A 630 -15.25 4.22 0.86
CA GLN A 630 -16.15 4.41 -0.27
C GLN A 630 -16.51 5.88 -0.44
N GLU A 631 -16.75 6.26 -1.69
CA GLU A 631 -17.43 7.50 -2.04
C GLU A 631 -18.92 7.35 -1.77
N VAL A 632 -19.55 8.39 -1.23
CA VAL A 632 -21.00 8.43 -1.02
C VAL A 632 -21.53 9.62 -1.81
N ASP A 633 -22.54 9.38 -2.65
CA ASP A 633 -23.16 10.40 -3.50
C ASP A 633 -22.17 11.16 -4.42
N GLY A 634 -21.04 10.53 -4.79
CA GLY A 634 -20.00 11.09 -5.67
C GLY A 634 -18.98 11.98 -4.96
N GLU A 635 -19.01 12.04 -3.62
CA GLU A 635 -18.05 12.80 -2.82
C GLU A 635 -16.86 11.93 -2.42
N TYR A 636 -15.70 12.21 -3.03
CA TYR A 636 -14.43 11.55 -2.71
C TYR A 636 -14.07 11.75 -1.23
N GLY A 637 -13.59 10.69 -0.58
CA GLY A 637 -13.19 10.75 0.83
C GLY A 637 -14.34 10.75 1.84
N SER A 638 -15.59 10.51 1.41
CA SER A 638 -16.76 10.37 2.30
C SER A 638 -16.52 9.40 3.46
N VAL A 639 -15.99 8.22 3.13
CA VAL A 639 -15.43 7.25 4.08
C VAL A 639 -14.04 6.85 3.57
N MET A 640 -13.00 7.08 4.36
CA MET A 640 -11.62 6.81 3.98
C MET A 640 -10.81 6.31 5.19
N TRP A 641 -10.33 5.09 5.09
CA TRP A 641 -9.37 4.50 6.02
C TRP A 641 -7.99 4.49 5.36
N GLY A 642 -7.00 5.18 5.93
CA GLY A 642 -5.67 5.29 5.30
C GLY A 642 -5.74 5.69 3.81
N ASP A 643 -5.19 4.85 2.94
CA ASP A 643 -5.13 5.02 1.47
C ASP A 643 -6.18 4.17 0.71
N GLY A 644 -7.32 3.84 1.35
CA GLY A 644 -8.40 3.07 0.73
C GLY A 644 -8.70 1.75 1.44
N GLY A 645 -8.55 1.72 2.76
CA GLY A 645 -8.67 0.56 3.62
C GLY A 645 -10.07 0.23 4.12
N ILE A 646 -10.14 -0.63 5.14
CA ILE A 646 -11.37 -1.15 5.71
C ILE A 646 -11.24 -1.26 7.24
N GLY A 647 -12.21 -0.73 7.97
CA GLY A 647 -12.33 -0.88 9.43
C GLY A 647 -13.32 -1.97 9.83
N ARG A 648 -12.96 -2.81 10.80
CA ARG A 648 -13.76 -3.97 11.23
C ARG A 648 -13.81 -4.09 12.75
N PHE A 649 -15.00 -4.39 13.27
CA PHE A 649 -15.20 -4.84 14.64
C PHE A 649 -15.49 -6.34 14.66
N PHE A 650 -14.72 -7.07 15.46
CA PHE A 650 -14.88 -8.50 15.70
C PHE A 650 -15.35 -8.75 17.13
N ILE A 651 -16.03 -9.88 17.36
CA ILE A 651 -16.51 -10.29 18.67
C ILE A 651 -16.49 -11.82 18.78
N ALA A 652 -16.16 -12.34 19.97
CA ALA A 652 -16.27 -13.79 20.19
C ALA A 652 -17.73 -14.24 20.11
N ARG A 653 -17.98 -15.44 19.56
CA ARG A 653 -19.37 -15.97 19.45
C ARG A 653 -20.10 -16.04 20.78
N GLU A 654 -19.40 -16.36 21.86
CA GLU A 654 -19.97 -16.41 23.21
C GLU A 654 -20.36 -15.03 23.74
N ASP A 655 -19.59 -14.00 23.41
CA ASP A 655 -19.87 -12.61 23.77
C ASP A 655 -21.04 -12.05 22.99
N LEU A 656 -21.11 -12.35 21.70
CA LEU A 656 -22.26 -12.00 20.87
C LEU A 656 -23.55 -12.62 21.41
N ALA A 657 -23.54 -13.93 21.71
CA ALA A 657 -24.68 -14.64 22.27
C ALA A 657 -25.09 -14.09 23.66
N ALA A 658 -24.10 -13.68 24.46
CA ALA A 658 -24.32 -13.06 25.77
C ALA A 658 -24.62 -11.55 25.71
N ARG A 659 -24.60 -10.94 24.51
CA ARG A 659 -24.75 -9.50 24.26
C ARG A 659 -23.71 -8.63 24.98
N ARG A 660 -22.50 -9.15 25.16
CA ARG A 660 -21.34 -8.45 25.74
C ARG A 660 -20.58 -7.70 24.64
N PHE A 661 -21.27 -6.76 23.99
CA PHE A 661 -20.71 -5.99 22.86
C PHE A 661 -19.49 -5.15 23.25
N ASP A 662 -19.34 -4.83 24.53
CA ASP A 662 -18.16 -4.17 25.09
C ASP A 662 -16.86 -5.00 24.97
N GLN A 663 -16.97 -6.29 24.63
CA GLN A 663 -15.84 -7.18 24.36
C GLN A 663 -15.43 -7.21 22.88
N ALA A 664 -16.11 -6.45 22.01
CA ALA A 664 -15.72 -6.35 20.61
C ALA A 664 -14.39 -5.61 20.45
N TRP A 665 -13.59 -6.01 19.46
CA TRP A 665 -12.29 -5.42 19.16
C TRP A 665 -12.20 -4.88 17.73
N LEU A 666 -11.49 -3.77 17.57
CA LEU A 666 -11.26 -3.11 16.28
C LEU A 666 -10.02 -3.67 15.59
N HIS A 667 -10.10 -3.81 14.28
CA HIS A 667 -8.96 -3.94 13.38
C HIS A 667 -9.22 -3.15 12.10
N TRP A 668 -8.19 -2.53 11.56
CA TRP A 668 -8.25 -1.94 10.23
C TRP A 668 -6.97 -2.24 9.46
N ASP A 669 -7.08 -2.26 8.14
CA ASP A 669 -5.99 -2.45 7.19
C ASP A 669 -6.23 -1.61 5.93
N ALA A 670 -5.16 -1.29 5.19
CA ALA A 670 -5.18 -0.53 3.95
C ALA A 670 -4.05 -1.00 2.99
N TYR A 671 -3.89 -0.37 1.82
CA TYR A 671 -3.15 -0.93 0.68
C TYR A 671 -1.60 -0.75 0.74
#